data_AF-A0A0A9EP24-F1
#
_entry.id   AF-A0A0A9EP24-F1
#
_cell.length_a   1.000
_cell.length_b   1.000
_cell.length_c   1.000
_cell.angle_alpha   90.00
_cell.angle_beta   90.00
_cell.angle_gamma   90.00
#
_symmetry.space_group_name_H-M   'P 1'
#
loop_
_entity.id
_entity.type
_entity.pdbx_description
1 polymer ?
#
loop_
_entity_poly.entity_id
_entity_poly.type
_entity_poly.pdbx_seq_one_letter_code
_entity_poly.pdbx_strand_id
1 'polypeptide(L)'
;MYVPHEGETNLTAFASLLDSAIQGLIPFPDVILKFERTCRNASESIRSAAAGNLRVVEDKLMQQKAQLLLDEAASWSLLWYLYGKGYEELPAELFVSPTTSHQEACRFVATNLTAQLCLRIVLWLEGLASEALDLEKKVRGSHIGSYLPSSGVWHRTQRYLKRKNNDSSIVKHVDFDAPTREGARLLPDDKKQDELLLEDVWTLLRAGRLEEASELCRSAGQAWRAATLCPFGGIDLFPSLDALIKNEKSRTLQSIELESGVGRQWRLWKWASYCASEKIAEQDGGRYEMAVYALQCSNLKRVLPICTDWESACWAMTKSWLDVQVDLQLSQYQTSRPDDKQLDDDMNGTQPMLSSVGPESWPYHVLDQQPRDVAALLQKLHSSDLVHETVSRACREQHRQIEMNLISGNLAHLLDLLWSWLSPSEEDQNISRPLDDPEMIRFGAHIVLVLRYLLSDEMEDELGEKLVTVGDLIINMYVRYLFSEHQEELVGVYASQLERDLCIDLFVEMMELRLNNSLHTMYKLFLSAVEYLPFSSGDASKACFEEIIERVLSKSRQTESSKYDEDFSDVAQQHHLQSLQKAMVIQWLCFTPPSSIPDFQMITGKLLIRALMHSNTLFREFSLISMRRVPELPAGPHKLLAILAEPLKQKGNLFSLEDPEVSDNLQEFEDWHEYYSLDATYRSWLKVEMENAAVSPEILSAEEKDQAVATARETLELAFVLLLKHERPWLNAVESSPFESSELIFLELHATAILCLPSGECMLPDATSCTALTSALYSTVSEEDVLDRQLKVDVQISSRDPCCIEVSLRCLAAEGDGYGLHEANDGGLLAAIMAAGFKGELNRFQPGVSMEISRLDAWYSDGNGSVESTAAYIIRGLCRRCCLPETILRSMQASISLSEAGESLDNCDKLIELVASSESGMMHLFSQQQLQEFLIFERECFICKMELEEEQLPSDD
;
A
#
# COMPACT_ATOMS: atom_id res chain seq x y z
N MET A 1 -27.29 -5.61 -14.46
CA MET A 1 -27.11 -5.11 -13.09
C MET A 1 -25.97 -5.91 -12.50
N TYR A 2 -24.77 -5.32 -12.50
CA TYR A 2 -23.61 -5.87 -11.82
C TYR A 2 -23.91 -5.79 -10.31
N VAL A 3 -23.94 -6.92 -9.62
CA VAL A 3 -23.89 -6.93 -8.16
C VAL A 3 -22.40 -6.82 -7.82
N PRO A 4 -21.94 -5.75 -7.16
CA PRO A 4 -20.53 -5.67 -6.75
C PRO A 4 -20.18 -6.88 -5.90
N HIS A 5 -18.96 -7.40 -6.02
CA HIS A 5 -18.46 -8.36 -5.03
C HIS A 5 -18.47 -7.67 -3.66
N GLU A 6 -19.15 -8.23 -2.65
CA GLU A 6 -19.20 -7.68 -1.27
C GLU A 6 -17.80 -7.45 -0.64
N GLY A 7 -16.72 -7.97 -1.26
CA GLY A 7 -15.33 -7.67 -0.91
C GLY A 7 -14.89 -6.22 -1.19
N GLU A 8 -15.36 -5.61 -2.29
CA GLU A 8 -15.02 -4.21 -2.66
C GLU A 8 -15.58 -3.21 -1.64
N THR A 9 -16.76 -3.50 -1.07
CA THR A 9 -17.39 -2.65 -0.05
C THR A 9 -16.67 -2.67 1.29
N ASN A 10 -15.95 -3.76 1.62
CA ASN A 10 -15.20 -3.85 2.86
C ASN A 10 -13.84 -3.14 2.76
N LEU A 11 -13.12 -3.26 1.65
CA LEU A 11 -11.81 -2.59 1.47
C LEU A 11 -11.94 -1.06 1.55
N THR A 12 -12.93 -0.51 0.86
CA THR A 12 -13.21 0.94 0.85
C THR A 12 -13.69 1.45 2.20
N ALA A 13 -14.53 0.68 2.91
CA ALA A 13 -14.97 1.03 4.27
C ALA A 13 -13.78 1.10 5.24
N PHE A 14 -12.88 0.11 5.21
CA PHE A 14 -11.69 0.09 6.06
C PHE A 14 -10.73 1.25 5.73
N ALA A 15 -10.45 1.49 4.44
CA ALA A 15 -9.60 2.59 4.00
C ALA A 15 -10.15 3.96 4.43
N SER A 16 -11.45 4.22 4.24
CA SER A 16 -12.07 5.50 4.61
C SER A 16 -12.05 5.78 6.11
N LEU A 17 -12.22 4.74 6.94
CA LEU A 17 -12.15 4.84 8.39
C LEU A 17 -10.72 5.12 8.86
N LEU A 18 -9.74 4.44 8.26
CA LEU A 18 -8.32 4.64 8.55
C LEU A 18 -7.86 6.04 8.13
N ASP A 19 -8.19 6.47 6.92
CA ASP A 19 -7.87 7.80 6.39
C ASP A 19 -8.44 8.91 7.27
N SER A 20 -9.71 8.78 7.68
CA SER A 20 -10.33 9.70 8.64
C SER A 20 -9.57 9.76 9.98
N ALA A 21 -8.96 8.66 10.41
CA ALA A 21 -8.15 8.60 11.63
C ALA A 21 -6.81 9.30 11.45
N ILE A 22 -6.13 9.03 10.34
CA ILE A 22 -4.82 9.63 9.97
C ILE A 22 -4.96 11.15 9.86
N GLN A 23 -6.08 11.63 9.30
CA GLN A 23 -6.41 13.06 9.21
C GLN A 23 -6.84 13.69 10.56
N GLY A 24 -6.95 12.89 11.63
CA GLY A 24 -7.35 13.36 12.97
C GLY A 24 -8.84 13.68 13.12
N LEU A 25 -9.70 13.22 12.20
CA LEU A 25 -11.15 13.44 12.27
C LEU A 25 -11.84 12.51 13.27
N ILE A 26 -11.27 11.32 13.50
CA ILE A 26 -11.76 10.30 14.43
C ILE A 26 -10.58 9.74 15.23
N PRO A 27 -10.67 9.59 16.56
CA PRO A 27 -9.59 8.98 17.33
C PRO A 27 -9.47 7.47 17.03
N PHE A 28 -8.24 6.94 17.05
CA PHE A 28 -7.99 5.53 16.75
C PHE A 28 -8.80 4.51 17.58
N PRO A 29 -9.05 4.71 18.89
CA PRO A 29 -9.95 3.84 19.64
C PRO A 29 -11.36 3.71 19.04
N ASP A 30 -11.93 4.80 18.52
CA ASP A 30 -13.25 4.77 17.88
C ASP A 30 -13.21 4.07 16.52
N VAL A 31 -12.08 4.15 15.81
CA VAL A 31 -11.87 3.44 14.54
C VAL A 31 -11.82 1.93 14.76
N ILE A 32 -11.17 1.46 15.82
CA ILE A 32 -11.14 0.03 16.18
C ILE A 32 -12.56 -0.53 16.38
N LEU A 33 -13.43 0.22 17.10
CA LEU A 33 -14.82 -0.18 17.27
C LEU A 33 -15.60 -0.18 15.94
N LYS A 34 -15.25 0.71 15.00
CA LYS A 34 -15.87 0.72 13.67
C LYS A 34 -15.36 -0.44 12.79
N PHE A 35 -14.10 -0.83 12.92
CA PHE A 35 -13.57 -2.04 12.28
C PHE A 35 -14.27 -3.30 12.79
N GLU A 36 -14.39 -3.44 14.10
CA GLU A 36 -15.15 -4.51 14.76
C GLU A 36 -16.59 -4.61 14.19
N ARG A 37 -17.33 -3.50 14.19
CA ARG A 37 -18.70 -3.45 13.66
C ARG A 37 -18.77 -3.78 12.18
N THR A 38 -17.80 -3.34 11.39
CA THR A 38 -17.77 -3.60 9.94
C THR A 38 -17.61 -5.10 9.68
N CYS A 39 -16.68 -5.76 10.37
CA CYS A 39 -16.49 -7.21 10.26
C CYS A 39 -17.72 -7.99 10.76
N ARG A 40 -18.30 -7.59 11.90
CA ARG A 40 -19.51 -8.23 12.43
C ARG A 40 -20.70 -8.10 11.50
N ASN A 41 -20.98 -6.90 11.00
CA ASN A 41 -22.08 -6.65 10.07
C ASN A 41 -21.90 -7.42 8.76
N ALA A 42 -20.66 -7.51 8.25
CA ALA A 42 -20.35 -8.32 7.07
C ALA A 42 -20.62 -9.82 7.32
N SER A 43 -20.22 -10.34 8.50
CA SER A 43 -20.54 -11.71 8.90
C SER A 43 -22.05 -11.98 8.99
N GLU A 44 -22.80 -11.08 9.64
CA GLU A 44 -24.26 -11.19 9.75
C GLU A 44 -24.92 -11.18 8.37
N SER A 45 -24.46 -10.31 7.46
CA SER A 45 -24.96 -10.25 6.07
C SER A 45 -24.74 -11.58 5.36
N ILE A 46 -23.52 -12.12 5.39
CA ILE A 46 -23.18 -13.40 4.75
C ILE A 46 -24.02 -14.56 5.32
N ARG A 47 -24.18 -14.62 6.66
CA ARG A 47 -25.02 -15.64 7.32
C ARG A 47 -26.48 -15.53 6.92
N SER A 48 -27.00 -14.31 6.76
CA SER A 48 -28.39 -14.10 6.35
C SER A 48 -28.62 -14.45 4.87
N ALA A 49 -27.64 -14.16 4.00
CA ALA A 49 -27.70 -14.44 2.57
C ALA A 49 -27.58 -15.94 2.24
N ALA A 50 -26.81 -16.69 3.05
CA ALA A 50 -26.64 -18.13 2.87
C ALA A 50 -27.92 -18.95 3.17
N ALA A 51 -28.86 -18.40 3.93
CA ALA A 51 -29.99 -19.11 4.53
C ALA A 51 -31.15 -19.52 3.60
N GLY A 52 -30.95 -19.68 2.27
CA GLY A 52 -32.08 -20.04 1.42
C GLY A 52 -31.87 -20.59 0.00
N ASN A 53 -30.71 -20.41 -0.66
CA ASN A 53 -30.59 -20.72 -2.10
C ASN A 53 -29.23 -21.27 -2.58
N LEU A 54 -28.27 -21.58 -1.70
CA LEU A 54 -26.92 -22.01 -2.08
C LEU A 54 -26.74 -23.55 -2.06
N ARG A 55 -25.78 -24.06 -2.83
CA ARG A 55 -25.36 -25.48 -2.73
C ARG A 55 -24.68 -25.72 -1.39
N VAL A 56 -24.73 -26.95 -0.87
CA VAL A 56 -24.15 -27.31 0.45
C VAL A 56 -22.67 -26.92 0.60
N VAL A 57 -21.87 -27.03 -0.47
CA VAL A 57 -20.45 -26.66 -0.46
C VAL A 57 -20.27 -25.14 -0.38
N GLU A 58 -21.09 -24.38 -1.12
CA GLU A 58 -21.07 -22.92 -1.13
C GLU A 58 -21.56 -22.37 0.22
N ASP A 59 -22.62 -22.94 0.78
CA ASP A 59 -23.11 -22.60 2.12
C ASP A 59 -22.05 -22.85 3.20
N LYS A 60 -21.34 -23.99 3.13
CA LYS A 60 -20.24 -24.28 4.07
C LYS A 60 -19.09 -23.27 3.94
N LEU A 61 -18.71 -22.88 2.73
CA LEU A 61 -17.66 -21.88 2.50
C LEU A 61 -18.08 -20.50 3.02
N MET A 62 -19.33 -20.10 2.77
CA MET A 62 -19.89 -18.83 3.27
C MET A 62 -19.96 -18.81 4.79
N GLN A 63 -20.34 -19.91 5.43
CA GLN A 63 -20.33 -20.03 6.90
C GLN A 63 -18.91 -19.95 7.47
N GLN A 64 -17.93 -20.56 6.81
CA GLN A 64 -16.52 -20.43 7.19
C GLN A 64 -16.03 -18.98 7.09
N LYS A 65 -16.31 -18.31 5.96
CA LYS A 65 -15.97 -16.89 5.76
C LYS A 65 -16.62 -15.99 6.81
N ALA A 66 -17.90 -16.21 7.11
CA ALA A 66 -18.61 -15.46 8.13
C ALA A 66 -18.03 -15.71 9.54
N GLN A 67 -17.55 -16.92 9.84
CA GLN A 67 -16.89 -17.20 11.11
C GLN A 67 -15.55 -16.44 11.22
N LEU A 68 -14.71 -16.47 10.17
CA LEU A 68 -13.44 -15.74 10.16
C LEU A 68 -13.62 -14.23 10.41
N LEU A 69 -14.63 -13.61 9.79
CA LEU A 69 -14.96 -12.20 10.04
C LEU A 69 -15.41 -11.92 11.48
N LEU A 70 -16.08 -12.88 12.15
CA LEU A 70 -16.43 -12.72 13.57
C LEU A 70 -15.21 -12.88 14.47
N ASP A 71 -14.30 -13.79 14.14
CA ASP A 71 -13.06 -13.97 14.88
C ASP A 71 -12.16 -12.72 14.73
N GLU A 72 -12.15 -12.10 13.55
CA GLU A 72 -11.52 -10.80 13.34
C GLU A 72 -12.19 -9.69 14.16
N ALA A 73 -13.53 -9.62 14.17
CA ALA A 73 -14.26 -8.66 15.00
C ALA A 73 -13.92 -8.83 16.50
N ALA A 74 -13.81 -10.08 16.97
CA ALA A 74 -13.41 -10.38 18.34
C ALA A 74 -11.98 -9.88 18.63
N SER A 75 -11.04 -10.04 17.69
CA SER A 75 -9.67 -9.52 17.79
C SER A 75 -9.64 -7.99 17.87
N TRP A 76 -10.43 -7.28 17.05
CA TRP A 76 -10.56 -5.82 17.13
C TRP A 76 -11.17 -5.37 18.45
N SER A 77 -12.23 -6.04 18.90
CA SER A 77 -12.86 -5.77 20.20
C SER A 77 -11.86 -5.91 21.35
N LEU A 78 -11.07 -6.99 21.36
CA LEU A 78 -10.02 -7.19 22.36
C LEU A 78 -9.00 -6.05 22.36
N LEU A 79 -8.51 -5.66 21.18
CA LEU A 79 -7.55 -4.56 21.04
C LEU A 79 -8.12 -3.27 21.64
N TRP A 80 -9.41 -3.00 21.45
CA TRP A 80 -10.09 -1.88 22.09
C TRP A 80 -10.15 -2.02 23.62
N TYR A 81 -10.53 -3.18 24.15
CA TYR A 81 -10.57 -3.39 25.61
C TYR A 81 -9.18 -3.27 26.26
N LEU A 82 -8.11 -3.65 25.57
CA LEU A 82 -6.74 -3.60 26.10
C LEU A 82 -6.11 -2.22 25.97
N TYR A 83 -6.19 -1.59 24.79
CA TYR A 83 -5.44 -0.37 24.48
C TYR A 83 -6.33 0.83 24.13
N GLY A 84 -7.54 0.60 23.62
CA GLY A 84 -8.48 1.68 23.25
C GLY A 84 -9.26 2.26 24.43
N LYS A 85 -9.57 1.44 25.43
CA LYS A 85 -10.28 1.85 26.65
C LYS A 85 -9.27 2.51 27.59
N GLY A 86 -9.33 3.84 27.69
CA GLY A 86 -8.48 4.62 28.59
C GLY A 86 -8.57 4.16 30.05
N TYR A 87 -7.59 4.54 30.86
CA TYR A 87 -7.63 4.27 32.30
C TYR A 87 -8.78 5.05 32.95
N GLU A 88 -9.77 4.34 33.48
CA GLU A 88 -10.89 4.94 34.19
C GLU A 88 -10.47 5.27 35.63
N GLU A 89 -10.38 6.56 35.96
CA GLU A 89 -10.15 6.99 37.33
C GLU A 89 -11.36 6.71 38.21
N LEU A 90 -11.14 6.08 39.37
CA LEU A 90 -12.22 5.80 40.32
C LEU A 90 -12.66 7.10 41.02
N PRO A 91 -13.96 7.48 40.95
CA PRO A 91 -14.44 8.69 41.60
C PRO A 91 -14.28 8.61 43.13
N ALA A 92 -13.47 9.52 43.69
CA ALA A 92 -13.20 9.56 45.13
C ALA A 92 -14.48 9.71 45.98
N GLU A 93 -15.52 10.33 45.42
CA GLU A 93 -16.81 10.57 46.09
C GLU A 93 -17.61 9.30 46.41
N LEU A 94 -17.35 8.20 45.70
CA LEU A 94 -18.04 6.91 45.88
C LEU A 94 -17.48 6.11 47.06
N PHE A 95 -16.28 6.43 47.53
CA PHE A 95 -15.66 5.77 48.67
C PHE A 95 -16.23 6.29 50.00
N VAL A 96 -16.48 5.36 50.92
CA VAL A 96 -17.01 5.66 52.26
C VAL A 96 -16.03 5.20 53.34
N SER A 97 -16.16 5.75 54.54
CA SER A 97 -15.41 5.28 55.71
C SER A 97 -16.38 4.70 56.74
N PRO A 98 -16.24 3.43 57.15
CA PRO A 98 -15.20 2.49 56.73
C PRO A 98 -15.39 2.00 55.28
N THR A 99 -14.26 1.76 54.58
CA THR A 99 -14.26 1.26 53.19
C THR A 99 -14.82 -0.15 53.15
N THR A 100 -15.68 -0.44 52.17
CA THR A 100 -16.22 -1.79 51.99
C THR A 100 -15.27 -2.73 51.26
N SER A 101 -15.46 -4.04 51.41
CA SER A 101 -14.69 -5.05 50.66
C SER A 101 -14.85 -4.90 49.14
N HIS A 102 -16.05 -4.57 48.67
CA HIS A 102 -16.29 -4.28 47.26
C HIS A 102 -15.53 -3.03 46.79
N GLN A 103 -15.55 -1.94 47.58
CA GLN A 103 -14.79 -0.73 47.26
C GLN A 103 -13.27 -0.98 47.24
N GLU A 104 -12.75 -1.76 48.19
CA GLU A 104 -11.34 -2.15 48.21
C GLU A 104 -10.99 -3.05 47.02
N ALA A 105 -11.88 -3.96 46.62
CA ALA A 105 -11.70 -4.77 45.43
C ALA A 105 -11.63 -3.91 44.15
N CYS A 106 -12.56 -2.97 43.96
CA CYS A 106 -12.51 -2.03 42.84
C CYS A 106 -11.22 -1.19 42.85
N ARG A 107 -10.78 -0.71 44.02
CA ARG A 107 -9.52 0.03 44.18
C ARG A 107 -8.31 -0.81 43.79
N PHE A 108 -8.25 -2.06 44.23
CA PHE A 108 -7.18 -2.98 43.89
C PHE A 108 -7.13 -3.24 42.38
N VAL A 109 -8.27 -3.55 41.77
CA VAL A 109 -8.33 -3.85 40.33
C VAL A 109 -7.98 -2.62 39.48
N ALA A 110 -8.32 -1.41 39.92
CA ALA A 110 -7.93 -0.19 39.21
C ALA A 110 -6.44 0.16 39.32
N THR A 111 -5.72 -0.39 40.32
CA THR A 111 -4.30 -0.05 40.59
C THR A 111 -3.33 -1.17 40.20
N ASN A 112 -3.77 -2.43 40.21
CA ASN A 112 -2.94 -3.57 39.86
C ASN A 112 -3.08 -3.93 38.37
N LEU A 113 -1.99 -3.82 37.62
CA LEU A 113 -1.96 -4.06 36.16
C LEU A 113 -2.50 -5.44 35.76
N THR A 114 -2.11 -6.50 36.48
CA THR A 114 -2.55 -7.87 36.19
C THR A 114 -4.04 -8.06 36.46
N ALA A 115 -4.54 -7.55 37.59
CA ALA A 115 -5.95 -7.63 37.93
C ALA A 115 -6.80 -6.81 36.94
N GLN A 116 -6.32 -5.63 36.53
CA GLN A 116 -6.97 -4.80 35.53
C GLN A 116 -7.01 -5.48 34.15
N LEU A 117 -5.92 -6.13 33.73
CA LEU A 117 -5.87 -6.94 32.51
C LEU A 117 -6.91 -8.05 32.56
N CYS A 118 -6.98 -8.79 33.68
CA CYS A 118 -7.99 -9.84 33.87
C CYS A 118 -9.41 -9.28 33.78
N LEU A 119 -9.68 -8.13 34.41
CA LEU A 119 -10.98 -7.46 34.32
C LEU A 119 -11.33 -7.12 32.86
N ARG A 120 -10.40 -6.53 32.11
CA ARG A 120 -10.61 -6.15 30.70
C ARG A 120 -10.92 -7.37 29.83
N ILE A 121 -10.21 -8.47 30.02
CA ILE A 121 -10.45 -9.74 29.29
C ILE A 121 -11.82 -10.33 29.65
N VAL A 122 -12.20 -10.31 30.93
CA VAL A 122 -13.53 -10.81 31.37
C VAL A 122 -14.65 -9.99 30.75
N LEU A 123 -14.56 -8.65 30.81
CA LEU A 123 -15.55 -7.76 30.20
C LEU A 123 -15.65 -7.94 28.69
N TRP A 124 -14.52 -8.14 28.01
CA TRP A 124 -14.48 -8.44 26.58
C TRP A 124 -15.23 -9.74 26.25
N LEU A 125 -14.91 -10.84 26.93
CA LEU A 125 -15.54 -12.14 26.68
C LEU A 125 -17.02 -12.16 27.05
N GLU A 126 -17.41 -11.51 28.16
CA GLU A 126 -18.82 -11.35 28.53
C GLU A 126 -19.57 -10.48 27.52
N GLY A 127 -18.92 -9.43 26.99
CA GLY A 127 -19.46 -8.59 25.92
C GLY A 127 -19.72 -9.38 24.64
N LEU A 128 -18.74 -10.16 24.17
CA LEU A 128 -18.90 -11.03 22.98
C LEU A 128 -20.05 -12.02 23.16
N ALA A 129 -20.12 -12.66 24.33
CA ALA A 129 -21.21 -13.59 24.64
C ALA A 129 -22.57 -12.88 24.71
N SER A 130 -22.65 -11.69 25.30
CA SER A 130 -23.90 -10.92 25.36
C SER A 130 -24.39 -10.52 23.98
N GLU A 131 -23.51 -10.06 23.10
CA GLU A 131 -23.85 -9.69 21.73
C GLU A 131 -24.33 -10.90 20.91
N ALA A 132 -23.71 -12.08 21.11
CA ALA A 132 -24.15 -13.31 20.48
C ALA A 132 -25.58 -13.70 20.91
N LEU A 133 -25.93 -13.50 22.19
CA LEU A 133 -27.29 -13.73 22.68
C LEU A 133 -28.30 -12.73 22.11
N ASP A 134 -27.92 -11.46 22.00
CA ASP A 134 -28.80 -10.44 21.42
C ASP A 134 -29.07 -10.72 19.92
N LEU A 135 -28.07 -11.22 19.19
CA LEU A 135 -28.24 -11.71 17.83
C LEU A 135 -29.17 -12.93 17.78
N GLU A 136 -28.97 -13.92 18.66
CA GLU A 136 -29.84 -15.09 18.71
C GLU A 136 -31.30 -14.70 19.00
N LYS A 137 -31.53 -13.77 19.93
CA LYS A 137 -32.84 -13.21 20.22
C LYS A 137 -33.46 -12.52 19.01
N LYS A 138 -32.67 -11.76 18.24
CA LYS A 138 -33.12 -11.10 17.00
C LYS A 138 -33.55 -12.11 15.93
N VAL A 139 -32.83 -13.23 15.80
CA VAL A 139 -33.09 -14.25 14.76
C VAL A 139 -34.20 -15.24 15.17
N ARG A 140 -34.14 -15.78 16.40
CA ARG A 140 -35.03 -16.85 16.89
C ARG A 140 -36.20 -16.34 17.73
N GLY A 141 -36.18 -15.06 18.14
CA GLY A 141 -37.16 -14.45 19.03
C GLY A 141 -36.89 -14.66 20.53
N SER A 142 -36.00 -15.59 20.88
CA SER A 142 -35.52 -15.85 22.24
C SER A 142 -34.12 -16.46 22.20
N HIS A 143 -33.29 -16.13 23.18
CA HIS A 143 -31.94 -16.69 23.40
C HIS A 143 -31.90 -17.65 24.60
N ILE A 144 -33.01 -17.81 25.32
CA ILE A 144 -33.19 -18.73 26.43
C ILE A 144 -34.53 -19.46 26.34
N GLY A 145 -34.64 -20.60 27.04
CA GLY A 145 -35.87 -21.38 27.16
C GLY A 145 -36.96 -20.71 28.00
N SER A 146 -38.20 -21.18 27.84
CA SER A 146 -39.33 -20.77 28.68
C SER A 146 -39.64 -21.83 29.73
N TYR A 147 -39.48 -21.46 31.01
CA TYR A 147 -39.71 -22.35 32.14
C TYR A 147 -40.94 -21.88 32.92
N LEU A 148 -42.12 -22.42 32.57
CA LEU A 148 -43.37 -22.02 33.21
C LEU A 148 -43.52 -22.64 34.62
N PRO A 149 -43.86 -21.83 35.64
CA PRO A 149 -44.03 -22.31 37.02
C PRO A 149 -45.38 -23.01 37.28
N SER A 150 -46.22 -23.18 36.24
CA SER A 150 -47.66 -23.50 36.34
C SER A 150 -47.99 -24.84 37.04
N SER A 151 -46.99 -25.65 37.36
CA SER A 151 -47.16 -26.93 38.04
C SER A 151 -46.38 -27.06 39.36
N GLY A 152 -45.62 -26.05 39.78
CA GLY A 152 -44.75 -26.10 40.96
C GLY A 152 -43.42 -26.85 40.72
N VAL A 153 -42.47 -26.67 41.66
CA VAL A 153 -41.12 -27.26 41.61
C VAL A 153 -41.19 -28.79 41.61
N TRP A 154 -40.40 -29.41 40.72
CA TRP A 154 -40.29 -30.87 40.55
C TRP A 154 -41.66 -31.57 40.56
N HIS A 155 -42.60 -31.01 39.80
CA HIS A 155 -44.00 -31.42 39.83
C HIS A 155 -44.21 -32.93 39.56
N ARG A 156 -43.41 -33.53 38.68
CA ARG A 156 -43.55 -34.96 38.36
C ARG A 156 -43.08 -35.80 39.55
N THR A 157 -41.97 -35.44 40.17
CA THR A 157 -41.42 -36.06 41.38
C THR A 157 -42.38 -35.88 42.56
N GLN A 158 -42.97 -34.69 42.73
CA GLN A 158 -43.99 -34.42 43.73
C GLN A 158 -45.23 -35.31 43.53
N ARG A 159 -45.72 -35.46 42.28
CA ARG A 159 -46.85 -36.35 41.95
C ARG A 159 -46.50 -37.82 42.19
N TYR A 160 -45.27 -38.23 41.88
CA TYR A 160 -44.79 -39.58 42.12
C TYR A 160 -44.78 -39.91 43.62
N LEU A 161 -44.28 -39.00 44.46
CA LEU A 161 -44.27 -39.15 45.91
C LEU A 161 -45.68 -39.19 46.51
N LYS A 162 -46.60 -38.36 46.02
CA LYS A 162 -48.02 -38.39 46.43
C LYS A 162 -48.70 -39.74 46.17
N ARG A 163 -48.22 -40.53 45.20
CA ARG A 163 -48.73 -41.87 44.89
C ARG A 163 -48.19 -42.98 45.81
N LYS A 164 -47.34 -42.64 46.80
CA LYS A 164 -46.70 -43.59 47.75
C LYS A 164 -45.91 -44.72 47.05
N ASN A 165 -45.27 -44.41 45.93
CA ASN A 165 -44.34 -45.33 45.29
C ASN A 165 -43.03 -45.37 46.09
N ASN A 166 -42.54 -46.56 46.44
CA ASN A 166 -41.33 -46.76 47.25
C ASN A 166 -40.13 -47.18 46.38
N ASP A 167 -39.59 -46.25 45.60
CA ASP A 167 -38.30 -46.42 44.95
C ASP A 167 -37.22 -45.75 45.82
N SER A 168 -36.28 -46.54 46.34
CA SER A 168 -35.18 -46.01 47.17
C SER A 168 -34.19 -45.14 46.40
N SER A 169 -34.25 -45.14 45.06
CA SER A 169 -33.41 -44.29 44.21
C SER A 169 -33.99 -42.89 43.98
N ILE A 170 -35.25 -42.63 44.33
CA ILE A 170 -35.91 -41.33 44.15
C ILE A 170 -35.98 -40.57 45.49
N VAL A 171 -35.77 -39.25 45.44
CA VAL A 171 -35.88 -38.37 46.62
C VAL A 171 -37.24 -38.49 47.29
N LYS A 172 -37.27 -38.43 48.63
CA LYS A 172 -38.48 -38.52 49.45
C LYS A 172 -39.03 -37.15 49.84
N HIS A 173 -38.20 -36.11 49.78
CA HIS A 173 -38.57 -34.74 50.05
C HIS A 173 -38.39 -33.86 48.79
N VAL A 174 -39.06 -32.71 48.75
CA VAL A 174 -39.15 -31.82 47.57
C VAL A 174 -38.58 -30.43 47.90
N ASP A 175 -37.70 -30.35 48.89
CA ASP A 175 -36.88 -29.19 49.21
C ASP A 175 -35.55 -29.22 48.43
N PHE A 176 -34.95 -28.05 48.22
CA PHE A 176 -33.88 -27.86 47.23
C PHE A 176 -32.62 -28.70 47.51
N ASP A 177 -32.33 -29.04 48.76
CA ASP A 177 -31.18 -29.87 49.13
C ASP A 177 -31.52 -31.37 49.21
N ALA A 178 -32.77 -31.78 48.98
CA ALA A 178 -33.19 -33.19 49.05
C ALA A 178 -32.34 -34.13 48.17
N PRO A 179 -32.01 -33.79 46.91
CA PRO A 179 -31.14 -34.64 46.09
C PRO A 179 -29.77 -34.89 46.75
N THR A 180 -29.13 -33.82 47.25
CA THR A 180 -27.78 -33.92 47.83
C THR A 180 -27.76 -34.51 49.23
N ARG A 181 -28.79 -34.24 50.03
CA ARG A 181 -28.95 -34.75 51.40
C ARG A 181 -29.28 -36.24 51.42
N GLU A 182 -30.13 -36.69 50.51
CA GLU A 182 -30.59 -38.07 50.46
C GLU A 182 -29.71 -38.98 49.60
N GLY A 183 -28.86 -38.41 48.72
CA GLY A 183 -28.08 -39.17 47.75
C GLY A 183 -28.99 -39.90 46.74
N ALA A 184 -30.13 -39.28 46.41
CA ALA A 184 -31.18 -39.84 45.58
C ALA A 184 -31.53 -38.86 44.45
N ARG A 185 -32.01 -39.37 43.31
CA ARG A 185 -32.27 -38.55 42.12
C ARG A 185 -33.72 -38.09 42.02
N LEU A 186 -33.93 -37.00 41.29
CA LEU A 186 -35.26 -36.62 40.81
C LEU A 186 -35.73 -37.59 39.71
N LEU A 187 -37.02 -37.54 39.37
CA LEU A 187 -37.48 -38.22 38.17
C LEU A 187 -36.76 -37.65 36.92
N PRO A 188 -36.49 -38.49 35.89
CA PRO A 188 -35.67 -38.09 34.74
C PRO A 188 -36.13 -36.81 34.04
N ASP A 189 -37.45 -36.59 33.95
CA ASP A 189 -38.02 -35.41 33.32
C ASP A 189 -37.78 -34.12 34.11
N ASP A 190 -37.90 -34.18 35.44
CA ASP A 190 -37.62 -33.02 36.30
C ASP A 190 -36.11 -32.75 36.34
N LYS A 191 -35.27 -33.80 36.40
CA LYS A 191 -33.80 -33.66 36.28
C LYS A 191 -33.42 -33.01 34.95
N LYS A 192 -34.03 -33.43 33.84
CA LYS A 192 -33.78 -32.85 32.51
C LYS A 192 -34.21 -31.39 32.44
N GLN A 193 -35.36 -31.04 33.03
CA GLN A 193 -35.82 -29.64 33.07
C GLN A 193 -34.88 -28.76 33.89
N ASP A 194 -34.39 -29.26 35.03
CA ASP A 194 -33.40 -28.54 35.84
C ASP A 194 -32.07 -28.36 35.09
N GLU A 195 -31.60 -29.38 34.38
CA GLU A 195 -30.37 -29.29 33.58
C GLU A 195 -30.49 -28.23 32.47
N LEU A 196 -31.63 -28.18 31.75
CA LEU A 196 -31.88 -27.17 30.71
C LEU A 196 -31.96 -25.76 31.30
N LEU A 197 -32.67 -25.59 32.42
CA LEU A 197 -32.73 -24.30 33.12
C LEU A 197 -31.34 -23.82 33.51
N LEU A 198 -30.50 -24.71 34.04
CA LEU A 198 -29.15 -24.37 34.47
C LEU A 198 -28.18 -24.17 33.31
N GLU A 199 -28.40 -24.81 32.17
CA GLU A 199 -27.70 -24.54 30.91
C GLU A 199 -27.95 -23.10 30.42
N ASP A 200 -29.21 -22.64 30.48
CA ASP A 200 -29.57 -21.26 30.14
C ASP A 200 -29.02 -20.27 31.17
N VAL A 201 -29.08 -20.61 32.47
CA VAL A 201 -28.44 -19.80 33.52
C VAL A 201 -26.93 -19.69 33.30
N TRP A 202 -26.25 -20.80 33.01
CA TRP A 202 -24.83 -20.80 32.67
C TRP A 202 -24.52 -19.90 31.47
N THR A 203 -25.35 -19.97 30.44
CA THR A 203 -25.22 -19.14 29.24
C THR A 203 -25.36 -17.64 29.56
N LEU A 204 -26.33 -17.27 30.39
CA LEU A 204 -26.50 -15.88 30.83
C LEU A 204 -25.36 -15.40 31.73
N LEU A 205 -24.83 -16.25 32.61
CA LEU A 205 -23.68 -15.91 33.47
C LEU A 205 -22.40 -15.67 32.66
N ARG A 206 -22.15 -16.46 31.61
CA ARG A 206 -21.03 -16.25 30.68
C ARG A 206 -21.14 -14.92 29.90
N ALA A 207 -22.34 -14.37 29.79
CA ALA A 207 -22.61 -13.09 29.14
C ALA A 207 -22.67 -11.91 30.11
N GLY A 208 -22.31 -12.08 31.39
CA GLY A 208 -22.41 -11.04 32.41
C GLY A 208 -23.85 -10.63 32.77
N ARG A 209 -24.88 -11.37 32.30
CA ARG A 209 -26.31 -11.05 32.47
C ARG A 209 -26.88 -11.65 33.74
N LEU A 210 -26.27 -11.31 34.88
CA LEU A 210 -26.60 -11.87 36.20
C LEU A 210 -28.06 -11.63 36.61
N GLU A 211 -28.59 -10.44 36.33
CA GLU A 211 -29.98 -10.08 36.65
C GLU A 211 -30.97 -10.94 35.88
N GLU A 212 -30.72 -11.18 34.59
CA GLU A 212 -31.57 -12.02 33.77
C GLU A 212 -31.49 -13.48 34.19
N ALA A 213 -30.29 -13.99 34.53
CA ALA A 213 -30.13 -15.33 35.08
C ALA A 213 -30.94 -15.52 36.37
N SER A 214 -30.91 -14.51 37.23
CA SER A 214 -31.68 -14.50 38.48
C SER A 214 -33.18 -14.45 38.23
N GLU A 215 -33.63 -13.64 37.27
CA GLU A 215 -35.04 -13.55 36.91
C GLU A 215 -35.53 -14.84 36.23
N LEU A 216 -34.69 -15.49 35.42
CA LEU A 216 -34.98 -16.79 34.85
C LEU A 216 -35.23 -17.84 35.94
N CYS A 217 -34.39 -17.90 36.98
CA CYS A 217 -34.61 -18.75 38.14
C CYS A 217 -35.93 -18.42 38.88
N ARG A 218 -36.27 -17.14 39.07
CA ARG A 218 -37.54 -16.72 39.71
C ARG A 218 -38.74 -17.13 38.87
N SER A 219 -38.69 -16.87 37.56
CA SER A 219 -39.76 -17.20 36.62
C SER A 219 -40.01 -18.71 36.55
N ALA A 220 -38.96 -19.54 36.67
CA ALA A 220 -39.05 -20.99 36.78
C ALA A 220 -39.63 -21.51 38.11
N GLY A 221 -39.93 -20.63 39.07
CA GLY A 221 -40.38 -21.00 40.42
C GLY A 221 -39.26 -21.44 41.36
N GLN A 222 -38.00 -21.19 41.00
CA GLN A 222 -36.81 -21.62 41.72
C GLN A 222 -36.06 -20.43 42.35
N ALA A 223 -36.78 -19.64 43.15
CA ALA A 223 -36.26 -18.40 43.74
C ALA A 223 -35.03 -18.61 44.65
N TRP A 224 -34.82 -19.81 45.20
CA TRP A 224 -33.60 -20.11 45.96
C TRP A 224 -32.35 -20.07 45.07
N ARG A 225 -32.43 -20.52 43.81
CA ARG A 225 -31.30 -20.41 42.85
C ARG A 225 -31.02 -18.94 42.52
N ALA A 226 -32.06 -18.11 42.40
CA ALA A 226 -31.86 -16.66 42.25
C ALA A 226 -31.15 -16.05 43.47
N ALA A 227 -31.52 -16.48 44.68
CA ALA A 227 -30.87 -16.03 45.92
C ALA A 227 -29.41 -16.53 46.04
N THR A 228 -29.08 -17.68 45.44
CA THR A 228 -27.69 -18.15 45.38
C THR A 228 -26.87 -17.46 44.30
N LEU A 229 -27.46 -17.00 43.20
CA LEU A 229 -26.71 -16.22 42.19
C LEU A 229 -26.42 -14.79 42.66
N CYS A 230 -27.33 -14.20 43.43
CA CYS A 230 -27.28 -12.81 43.87
C CYS A 230 -27.20 -12.69 45.41
N PRO A 231 -26.04 -13.00 46.02
CA PRO A 231 -25.87 -12.83 47.46
C PRO A 231 -26.03 -11.35 47.87
N PHE A 232 -26.34 -11.12 49.14
CA PHE A 232 -26.51 -9.78 49.73
C PHE A 232 -27.60 -8.90 49.08
N GLY A 233 -28.64 -9.52 48.51
CA GLY A 233 -29.82 -8.81 48.05
C GLY A 233 -29.73 -8.24 46.64
N GLY A 234 -28.91 -8.85 45.77
CA GLY A 234 -28.77 -8.42 44.37
C GLY A 234 -27.83 -7.23 44.15
N ILE A 235 -26.92 -7.00 45.11
CA ILE A 235 -25.85 -6.02 44.97
C ILE A 235 -24.77 -6.62 44.08
N ASP A 236 -24.35 -5.87 43.06
CA ASP A 236 -23.36 -6.34 42.10
C ASP A 236 -21.95 -6.24 42.70
N LEU A 237 -21.36 -7.36 43.08
CA LEU A 237 -20.05 -7.37 43.72
C LEU A 237 -18.88 -7.45 42.73
N PHE A 238 -19.13 -7.45 41.42
CA PHE A 238 -18.07 -7.52 40.42
C PHE A 238 -17.15 -6.29 40.55
N PRO A 239 -15.81 -6.44 40.56
CA PRO A 239 -14.89 -5.36 40.88
C PRO A 239 -14.64 -4.42 39.69
N SER A 240 -15.72 -3.85 39.13
CA SER A 240 -15.70 -2.89 38.01
C SER A 240 -16.15 -1.49 38.44
N LEU A 241 -15.86 -0.49 37.60
CA LEU A 241 -16.37 0.87 37.82
C LEU A 241 -17.90 0.94 37.70
N ASP A 242 -18.48 0.23 36.72
CA ASP A 242 -19.93 0.21 36.51
C ASP A 242 -20.69 -0.33 37.74
N ALA A 243 -20.18 -1.42 38.34
CA ALA A 243 -20.74 -1.98 39.56
C ALA A 243 -20.61 -0.99 40.73
N LEU A 244 -19.46 -0.31 40.85
CA LEU A 244 -19.23 0.70 41.88
C LEU A 244 -20.20 1.90 41.75
N ILE A 245 -20.46 2.36 40.52
CA ILE A 245 -21.41 3.43 40.23
C ILE A 245 -22.83 2.98 40.55
N LYS A 246 -23.23 1.79 40.08
CA LYS A 246 -24.58 1.22 40.27
C LYS A 246 -24.91 0.99 41.75
N ASN A 247 -23.91 0.63 42.56
CA ASN A 247 -24.08 0.36 43.98
C ASN A 247 -24.07 1.62 44.87
N GLU A 248 -23.57 2.75 44.34
CA GLU A 248 -23.38 4.01 45.06
C GLU A 248 -22.79 3.82 46.47
N LYS A 249 -23.28 4.56 47.47
CA LYS A 249 -22.93 4.42 48.89
C LYS A 249 -23.83 3.39 49.57
N SER A 250 -23.74 2.12 49.15
CA SER A 250 -24.56 1.04 49.71
C SER A 250 -24.39 0.91 51.23
N ARG A 251 -25.38 1.40 51.97
CA ARG A 251 -25.44 1.28 53.44
C ARG A 251 -25.58 -0.17 53.89
N THR A 252 -26.21 -1.01 53.05
CA THR A 252 -26.42 -2.44 53.31
C THR A 252 -25.09 -3.19 53.36
N LEU A 253 -24.17 -2.94 52.41
CA LEU A 253 -22.85 -3.58 52.44
C LEU A 253 -22.03 -3.13 53.67
N GLN A 254 -22.04 -1.83 53.96
CA GLN A 254 -21.37 -1.29 55.14
C GLN A 254 -21.90 -1.91 56.43
N SER A 255 -23.22 -2.08 56.58
CA SER A 255 -23.78 -2.70 57.79
C SER A 255 -23.36 -4.17 57.92
N ILE A 256 -23.38 -4.93 56.83
CA ILE A 256 -22.96 -6.35 56.83
C ILE A 256 -21.50 -6.48 57.29
N GLU A 257 -20.64 -5.60 56.81
CA GLU A 257 -19.20 -5.64 57.12
C GLU A 257 -18.87 -5.08 58.51
N LEU A 258 -19.65 -4.12 59.01
CA LEU A 258 -19.56 -3.66 60.39
C LEU A 258 -19.97 -4.76 61.38
N GLU A 259 -21.00 -5.54 61.05
CA GLU A 259 -21.49 -6.62 61.90
C GLU A 259 -20.59 -7.87 61.86
N SER A 260 -20.11 -8.23 60.67
CA SER A 260 -19.44 -9.52 60.43
C SER A 260 -17.93 -9.40 60.19
N GLY A 261 -17.39 -8.20 60.05
CA GLY A 261 -16.05 -7.95 59.57
C GLY A 261 -15.96 -7.89 58.04
N VAL A 262 -15.02 -7.09 57.53
CA VAL A 262 -14.80 -6.86 56.09
C VAL A 262 -14.55 -8.17 55.35
N GLY A 263 -15.35 -8.44 54.31
CA GLY A 263 -15.19 -9.60 53.43
C GLY A 263 -15.50 -10.98 54.06
N ARG A 264 -15.80 -11.08 55.36
CA ARG A 264 -16.01 -12.40 56.02
C ARG A 264 -17.22 -13.14 55.47
N GLN A 265 -18.36 -12.47 55.32
CA GLN A 265 -19.59 -13.09 54.81
C GLN A 265 -19.43 -13.55 53.36
N TRP A 266 -18.70 -12.78 52.55
CA TRP A 266 -18.40 -13.16 51.17
C TRP A 266 -17.54 -14.43 51.10
N ARG A 267 -16.50 -14.55 51.93
CA ARG A 267 -15.70 -15.78 52.01
C ARG A 267 -16.53 -16.98 52.46
N LEU A 268 -17.41 -16.80 53.44
CA LEU A 268 -18.32 -17.86 53.90
C LEU A 268 -19.26 -18.30 52.76
N TRP A 269 -19.78 -17.35 51.99
CA TRP A 269 -20.61 -17.60 50.82
C TRP A 269 -19.87 -18.43 49.76
N LYS A 270 -18.65 -18.02 49.40
CA LYS A 270 -17.85 -18.75 48.43
C LYS A 270 -17.45 -20.15 48.96
N TRP A 271 -17.19 -20.30 50.27
CA TRP A 271 -16.93 -21.61 50.89
C TRP A 271 -18.15 -22.54 50.81
N ALA A 272 -19.35 -22.03 51.11
CA ALA A 272 -20.58 -22.79 50.96
C ALA A 272 -20.80 -23.25 49.51
N SER A 273 -20.53 -22.35 48.55
CA SER A 273 -20.60 -22.65 47.12
C SER A 273 -19.59 -23.71 46.70
N TYR A 274 -18.36 -23.68 47.25
CA TYR A 274 -17.36 -24.72 47.05
C TYR A 274 -17.86 -26.09 47.53
N CYS A 275 -18.34 -26.18 48.78
CA CYS A 275 -18.89 -27.42 49.32
C CYS A 275 -20.08 -27.94 48.51
N ALA A 276 -20.96 -27.05 48.05
CA ALA A 276 -22.07 -27.41 47.18
C ALA A 276 -21.58 -28.00 45.84
N SER A 277 -20.62 -27.34 45.18
CA SER A 277 -20.08 -27.79 43.90
C SER A 277 -19.46 -29.20 43.96
N GLU A 278 -18.66 -29.49 45.00
CA GLU A 278 -18.04 -30.80 45.16
C GLU A 278 -19.09 -31.88 45.47
N LYS A 279 -20.06 -31.59 46.34
CA LYS A 279 -21.10 -32.55 46.71
C LYS A 279 -22.02 -32.89 45.54
N ILE A 280 -22.34 -31.93 44.67
CA ILE A 280 -23.09 -32.16 43.43
C ILE A 280 -22.27 -33.03 42.48
N ALA A 281 -20.97 -32.78 42.37
CA ALA A 281 -20.07 -33.55 41.52
C ALA A 281 -19.94 -35.02 41.97
N GLU A 282 -19.87 -35.28 43.28
CA GLU A 282 -19.82 -36.65 43.83
C GLU A 282 -21.06 -37.49 43.49
N GLN A 283 -22.21 -36.85 43.32
CA GLN A 283 -23.50 -37.51 43.19
C GLN A 283 -24.08 -37.46 41.76
N ASP A 284 -23.31 -36.96 40.79
CA ASP A 284 -23.76 -36.74 39.40
C ASP A 284 -25.07 -35.91 39.35
N GLY A 285 -25.14 -34.88 40.21
CA GLY A 285 -26.36 -34.09 40.43
C GLY A 285 -26.79 -33.23 39.23
N GLY A 286 -25.83 -32.83 38.39
CA GLY A 286 -26.04 -32.03 37.18
C GLY A 286 -24.76 -31.28 36.83
N ARG A 287 -24.39 -31.20 35.54
CA ARG A 287 -23.11 -30.62 35.13
C ARG A 287 -23.14 -29.09 35.19
N TYR A 288 -24.25 -28.47 34.78
CA TYR A 288 -24.40 -27.02 34.86
C TYR A 288 -24.66 -26.53 36.28
N GLU A 289 -25.38 -27.31 37.11
CA GLU A 289 -25.55 -26.94 38.53
C GLU A 289 -24.21 -26.88 39.25
N MET A 290 -23.41 -27.94 39.09
CA MET A 290 -22.06 -28.02 39.62
C MET A 290 -21.21 -26.82 39.19
N ALA A 291 -21.24 -26.49 37.90
CA ALA A 291 -20.43 -25.40 37.36
C ALA A 291 -20.89 -24.02 37.83
N VAL A 292 -22.19 -23.77 37.94
CA VAL A 292 -22.75 -22.51 38.47
C VAL A 292 -22.27 -22.25 39.89
N TYR A 293 -22.29 -23.26 40.77
CA TYR A 293 -21.75 -23.11 42.13
C TYR A 293 -20.21 -23.04 42.15
N ALA A 294 -19.54 -23.81 41.29
CA ALA A 294 -18.08 -23.79 41.18
C ALA A 294 -17.54 -22.43 40.69
N LEU A 295 -18.29 -21.74 39.82
CA LEU A 295 -17.95 -20.42 39.31
C LEU A 295 -17.90 -19.37 40.41
N GLN A 296 -18.81 -19.45 41.39
CA GLN A 296 -18.85 -18.49 42.51
C GLN A 296 -17.68 -18.62 43.49
N CYS A 297 -17.00 -19.78 43.48
CA CYS A 297 -15.87 -20.07 44.34
C CYS A 297 -14.58 -20.35 43.56
N SER A 298 -14.53 -20.00 42.26
CA SER A 298 -13.35 -20.12 41.41
C SER A 298 -12.78 -21.55 41.31
N ASN A 299 -13.62 -22.58 41.46
CA ASN A 299 -13.23 -24.00 41.40
C ASN A 299 -13.15 -24.50 39.95
N LEU A 300 -12.07 -24.12 39.25
CA LEU A 300 -11.81 -24.45 37.84
C LEU A 300 -11.91 -25.93 37.49
N LYS A 301 -11.55 -26.84 38.39
CA LYS A 301 -11.67 -28.30 38.21
C LYS A 301 -13.10 -28.72 37.83
N ARG A 302 -14.09 -27.98 38.31
CA ARG A 302 -15.51 -28.26 38.07
C ARG A 302 -16.10 -27.39 36.95
N VAL A 303 -15.50 -26.22 36.67
CA VAL A 303 -15.96 -25.29 35.63
C VAL A 303 -15.43 -25.66 34.24
N LEU A 304 -14.13 -25.94 34.11
CA LEU A 304 -13.47 -26.17 32.82
C LEU A 304 -14.06 -27.31 31.98
N PRO A 305 -14.52 -28.45 32.56
CA PRO A 305 -15.08 -29.55 31.77
C PRO A 305 -16.35 -29.21 30.98
N ILE A 306 -17.06 -28.14 31.34
CA ILE A 306 -18.25 -27.69 30.60
C ILE A 306 -17.95 -26.57 29.59
N CYS A 307 -16.72 -26.07 29.56
CA CYS A 307 -16.27 -25.04 28.62
C CYS A 307 -15.84 -25.70 27.30
N THR A 308 -16.73 -25.71 26.31
CA THR A 308 -16.53 -26.42 25.03
C THR A 308 -15.88 -25.59 23.92
N ASP A 309 -15.71 -24.29 24.15
CA ASP A 309 -15.12 -23.32 23.24
C ASP A 309 -14.05 -22.50 23.97
N TRP A 310 -13.19 -21.85 23.18
CA TRP A 310 -12.01 -21.17 23.71
C TRP A 310 -12.39 -19.98 24.57
N GLU A 311 -13.39 -19.20 24.16
CA GLU A 311 -13.91 -18.03 24.88
C GLU A 311 -14.38 -18.43 26.28
N SER A 312 -15.17 -19.50 26.39
CA SER A 312 -15.67 -20.00 27.67
C SER A 312 -14.55 -20.42 28.60
N ALA A 313 -13.55 -21.14 28.08
CA ALA A 313 -12.43 -21.62 28.89
C ALA A 313 -11.54 -20.45 29.34
N CYS A 314 -11.23 -19.53 28.43
CA CYS A 314 -10.45 -18.33 28.71
C CYS A 314 -11.17 -17.43 29.73
N TRP A 315 -12.48 -17.22 29.57
CA TRP A 315 -13.31 -16.47 30.50
C TRP A 315 -13.31 -17.12 31.88
N ALA A 316 -13.57 -18.43 31.97
CA ALA A 316 -13.63 -19.14 33.23
C ALA A 316 -12.30 -19.07 33.99
N MET A 317 -11.17 -19.27 33.30
CA MET A 317 -9.82 -19.15 33.88
C MET A 317 -9.51 -17.73 34.34
N THR A 318 -9.75 -16.73 33.48
CA THR A 318 -9.40 -15.35 33.77
C THR A 318 -10.27 -14.76 34.87
N LYS A 319 -11.58 -15.04 34.84
CA LYS A 319 -12.52 -14.64 35.89
C LYS A 319 -12.17 -15.29 37.23
N SER A 320 -11.90 -16.59 37.23
CA SER A 320 -11.49 -17.29 38.47
C SER A 320 -10.18 -16.74 39.03
N TRP A 321 -9.24 -16.39 38.16
CA TRP A 321 -7.97 -15.82 38.58
C TRP A 321 -8.12 -14.42 39.17
N LEU A 322 -8.94 -13.56 38.54
CA LEU A 322 -9.30 -12.24 39.08
C LEU A 322 -9.98 -12.37 40.45
N ASP A 323 -10.97 -13.25 40.56
CA ASP A 323 -11.72 -13.49 41.80
C ASP A 323 -10.79 -13.92 42.95
N VAL A 324 -9.80 -14.78 42.68
CA VAL A 324 -8.82 -15.23 43.67
C VAL A 324 -7.81 -14.12 44.03
N GLN A 325 -7.36 -13.32 43.05
CA GLN A 325 -6.50 -12.17 43.32
C GLN A 325 -7.17 -11.17 44.28
N VAL A 326 -8.45 -10.88 44.04
CA VAL A 326 -9.27 -10.05 44.93
C VAL A 326 -9.40 -10.68 46.33
N ASP A 327 -9.69 -11.98 46.42
CA ASP A 327 -9.80 -12.65 47.73
C ASP A 327 -8.51 -12.57 48.55
N LEU A 328 -7.35 -12.73 47.89
CA LEU A 328 -6.03 -12.60 48.52
C LEU A 328 -5.79 -11.17 49.02
N GLN A 329 -6.11 -10.16 48.20
CA GLN A 329 -5.99 -8.75 48.59
C GLN A 329 -6.88 -8.42 49.80
N LEU A 330 -8.15 -8.84 49.79
CA LEU A 330 -9.07 -8.60 50.90
C LEU A 330 -8.62 -9.28 52.19
N SER A 331 -7.90 -10.40 52.10
CA SER A 331 -7.33 -11.10 53.26
C SER A 331 -6.17 -10.32 53.88
N GLN A 332 -5.34 -9.69 53.05
CA GLN A 332 -4.26 -8.81 53.51
C GLN A 332 -4.80 -7.49 54.09
N TYR A 333 -5.83 -6.93 53.47
CA TYR A 333 -6.50 -5.71 53.96
C TYR A 333 -7.10 -5.91 55.36
N GLN A 334 -7.68 -7.08 55.61
CA GLN A 334 -8.28 -7.40 56.92
C GLN A 334 -7.22 -7.47 58.05
N THR A 335 -6.04 -8.05 57.78
CA THR A 335 -4.98 -8.22 58.80
C THR A 335 -4.19 -6.94 59.09
N SER A 336 -4.27 -5.95 58.21
CA SER A 336 -3.56 -4.67 58.31
C SER A 336 -4.36 -3.55 59.00
N ARG A 337 -5.65 -3.77 59.31
CA ARG A 337 -6.51 -2.77 59.97
C ARG A 337 -6.12 -2.61 61.46
N PRO A 338 -5.85 -1.38 61.94
CA PRO A 338 -5.35 -1.15 63.30
C PRO A 338 -6.37 -1.37 64.43
N ASP A 339 -7.68 -1.35 64.15
CA ASP A 339 -8.72 -1.37 65.19
C ASP A 339 -9.05 -2.77 65.76
N ASP A 340 -8.74 -3.86 65.06
CA ASP A 340 -9.04 -5.23 65.53
C ASP A 340 -7.96 -5.79 66.49
N LYS A 341 -6.81 -5.11 66.65
CA LYS A 341 -5.74 -5.55 67.57
C LYS A 341 -5.96 -5.17 69.04
N GLN A 342 -7.02 -4.43 69.38
CA GLN A 342 -7.24 -3.90 70.74
C GLN A 342 -8.40 -4.53 71.51
N LEU A 343 -9.20 -5.44 70.94
CA LEU A 343 -10.39 -5.98 71.62
C LEU A 343 -10.23 -7.41 72.15
N ASP A 344 -9.17 -8.14 71.81
CA ASP A 344 -9.01 -9.55 72.21
C ASP A 344 -8.14 -9.78 73.47
N ASP A 345 -7.52 -8.74 74.06
CA ASP A 345 -6.52 -8.94 75.13
C ASP A 345 -7.06 -8.84 76.57
N ASP A 346 -8.34 -8.52 76.78
CA ASP A 346 -8.95 -8.48 78.11
C ASP A 346 -10.30 -9.20 78.11
N MET A 347 -10.30 -10.52 78.33
CA MET A 347 -11.17 -11.21 79.30
C MET A 347 -11.17 -12.75 79.13
N ASN A 348 -10.84 -13.43 80.22
CA ASN A 348 -11.00 -14.84 80.56
C ASN A 348 -9.99 -15.87 80.04
N GLY A 349 -9.07 -16.22 80.94
CA GLY A 349 -8.34 -17.48 80.91
C GLY A 349 -9.23 -18.67 81.27
N THR A 350 -9.28 -19.67 80.38
CA THR A 350 -9.44 -21.09 80.73
C THR A 350 -8.89 -21.96 79.58
N GLN A 351 -7.79 -22.68 79.88
CA GLN A 351 -7.18 -23.81 79.18
C GLN A 351 -6.86 -23.77 77.64
N PRO A 352 -5.59 -24.03 77.24
CA PRO A 352 -5.17 -24.11 75.85
C PRO A 352 -5.28 -25.54 75.32
N MET A 353 -6.40 -25.94 74.72
CA MET A 353 -6.53 -27.20 73.95
C MET A 353 -7.69 -27.09 72.95
N LEU A 354 -7.45 -26.38 71.84
CA LEU A 354 -8.05 -26.53 70.49
C LEU A 354 -7.62 -25.39 69.53
N SER A 355 -6.43 -24.83 69.74
CA SER A 355 -5.82 -23.82 68.86
C SER A 355 -5.12 -24.48 67.66
N SER A 356 -5.86 -25.20 66.81
CA SER A 356 -5.25 -25.87 65.64
C SER A 356 -6.13 -26.15 64.42
N VAL A 357 -7.37 -25.64 64.30
CA VAL A 357 -8.07 -25.59 62.99
C VAL A 357 -9.04 -24.40 63.00
N GLY A 358 -8.54 -23.22 62.70
CA GLY A 358 -9.37 -22.05 62.41
C GLY A 358 -9.83 -22.02 60.94
N PRO A 359 -10.93 -21.32 60.60
CA PRO A 359 -11.46 -21.17 59.24
C PRO A 359 -10.61 -20.23 58.33
N GLU A 360 -9.29 -20.17 58.53
CA GLU A 360 -8.43 -19.09 58.01
C GLU A 360 -7.58 -19.41 56.79
N SER A 361 -7.88 -20.46 56.01
CA SER A 361 -7.29 -20.60 54.67
C SER A 361 -8.36 -20.95 53.66
N TRP A 362 -8.56 -20.06 52.67
CA TRP A 362 -9.23 -20.40 51.41
C TRP A 362 -8.71 -21.77 50.93
N PRO A 363 -9.56 -22.67 50.40
CA PRO A 363 -9.12 -24.04 50.17
C PRO A 363 -7.90 -24.08 49.25
N TYR A 364 -6.77 -24.65 49.73
CA TYR A 364 -5.50 -24.66 49.00
C TYR A 364 -5.64 -25.21 47.57
N HIS A 365 -6.48 -26.22 47.39
CA HIS A 365 -6.72 -26.80 46.08
C HIS A 365 -7.42 -25.83 45.10
N VAL A 366 -8.17 -24.80 45.56
CA VAL A 366 -8.73 -23.76 44.68
C VAL A 366 -7.64 -22.78 44.27
N LEU A 367 -6.73 -22.45 45.20
CA LEU A 367 -5.56 -21.61 44.90
C LEU A 367 -4.61 -22.28 43.90
N ASP A 368 -4.34 -23.58 44.09
CA ASP A 368 -3.45 -24.37 43.22
C ASP A 368 -3.97 -24.51 41.78
N GLN A 369 -5.28 -24.37 41.59
CA GLN A 369 -5.91 -24.41 40.27
C GLN A 369 -5.67 -23.13 39.45
N GLN A 370 -5.39 -21.99 40.09
CA GLN A 370 -5.26 -20.71 39.40
C GLN A 370 -3.97 -20.61 38.59
N PRO A 371 -3.94 -19.86 37.48
CA PRO A 371 -2.69 -19.51 36.83
C PRO A 371 -1.84 -18.60 37.73
N ARG A 372 -0.51 -18.63 37.52
CA ARG A 372 0.44 -17.79 38.27
C ARG A 372 0.69 -16.46 37.59
N ASP A 373 0.67 -16.49 36.27
CA ASP A 373 0.87 -15.37 35.35
C ASP A 373 0.08 -15.63 34.06
N VAL A 374 0.12 -14.68 33.14
CA VAL A 374 -0.56 -14.77 31.84
C VAL A 374 -0.03 -15.94 31.01
N ALA A 375 1.29 -16.18 31.03
CA ALA A 375 1.91 -17.30 30.32
C ALA A 375 1.36 -18.65 30.80
N ALA A 376 1.23 -18.87 32.11
CA ALA A 376 0.65 -20.07 32.68
C ALA A 376 -0.84 -20.20 32.37
N LEU A 377 -1.59 -19.10 32.28
CA LEU A 377 -2.99 -19.09 31.84
C LEU A 377 -3.09 -19.62 30.40
N LEU A 378 -2.31 -19.05 29.49
CA LEU A 378 -2.30 -19.45 28.08
C LEU A 378 -1.80 -20.88 27.88
N GLN A 379 -0.79 -21.31 28.64
CA GLN A 379 -0.32 -22.69 28.63
C GLN A 379 -1.42 -23.66 29.11
N LYS A 380 -2.17 -23.29 30.15
CA LYS A 380 -3.31 -24.10 30.64
C LYS A 380 -4.41 -24.22 29.57
N LEU A 381 -4.71 -23.16 28.81
CA LEU A 381 -5.65 -23.25 27.69
C LEU A 381 -5.16 -24.20 26.60
N HIS A 382 -3.86 -24.18 26.30
CA HIS A 382 -3.29 -25.01 25.24
C HIS A 382 -3.21 -26.50 25.63
N SER A 383 -2.78 -26.83 26.86
CA SER A 383 -2.35 -28.20 27.20
C SER A 383 -2.87 -28.76 28.53
N SER A 384 -3.91 -28.19 29.15
CA SER A 384 -4.47 -28.76 30.39
C SER A 384 -5.41 -29.93 30.11
N ASP A 385 -5.25 -31.03 30.86
CA ASP A 385 -6.15 -32.20 30.81
C ASP A 385 -7.60 -31.90 31.24
N LEU A 386 -7.83 -30.77 31.93
CA LEU A 386 -9.16 -30.36 32.38
C LEU A 386 -9.95 -29.59 31.32
N VAL A 387 -9.28 -29.17 30.25
CA VAL A 387 -9.85 -28.37 29.17
C VAL A 387 -10.32 -29.29 28.05
N HIS A 388 -11.44 -28.94 27.40
CA HIS A 388 -11.97 -29.73 26.30
C HIS A 388 -11.04 -29.68 25.08
N GLU A 389 -10.88 -30.80 24.35
CA GLU A 389 -9.93 -30.92 23.22
C GLU A 389 -10.14 -29.87 22.12
N THR A 390 -11.38 -29.44 21.91
CA THR A 390 -11.73 -28.36 20.96
C THR A 390 -11.07 -27.03 21.29
N VAL A 391 -10.86 -26.72 22.57
CA VAL A 391 -10.20 -25.49 23.02
C VAL A 391 -8.71 -25.55 22.68
N SER A 392 -8.05 -26.67 22.99
CA SER A 392 -6.64 -26.88 22.61
C SER A 392 -6.42 -26.81 21.10
N ARG A 393 -7.39 -27.28 20.30
CA ARG A 393 -7.38 -27.12 18.84
C ARG A 393 -7.58 -25.66 18.41
N ALA A 394 -8.51 -24.95 19.03
CA ALA A 394 -8.79 -23.55 18.74
C ALA A 394 -7.60 -22.63 19.04
N CYS A 395 -6.76 -22.95 20.04
CA CYS A 395 -5.50 -22.22 20.30
C CYS A 395 -4.53 -22.17 19.10
N ARG A 396 -4.73 -23.00 18.07
CA ARG A 396 -3.92 -23.01 16.83
C ARG A 396 -4.55 -22.20 15.70
N GLU A 397 -5.77 -21.70 15.86
CA GLU A 397 -6.43 -20.83 14.88
C GLU A 397 -5.75 -19.44 14.87
N GLN A 398 -5.67 -18.80 13.70
CA GLN A 398 -4.88 -17.56 13.52
C GLN A 398 -5.35 -16.43 14.44
N HIS A 399 -6.65 -16.14 14.48
CA HIS A 399 -7.20 -15.10 15.35
C HIS A 399 -7.02 -15.40 16.85
N ARG A 400 -7.03 -16.68 17.27
CA ARG A 400 -6.72 -17.03 18.67
C ARG A 400 -5.25 -16.79 18.99
N GLN A 401 -4.34 -17.10 18.08
CA GLN A 401 -2.93 -16.76 18.25
C GLN A 401 -2.74 -15.23 18.33
N ILE A 402 -3.47 -14.46 17.53
CA ILE A 402 -3.45 -12.99 17.60
C ILE A 402 -3.94 -12.53 18.99
N GLU A 403 -5.13 -12.96 19.42
CA GLU A 403 -5.72 -12.60 20.71
C GLU A 403 -4.82 -12.96 21.90
N MET A 404 -4.21 -14.16 21.88
CA MET A 404 -3.29 -14.62 22.92
C MET A 404 -2.01 -13.78 23.00
N ASN A 405 -1.47 -13.32 21.86
CA ASN A 405 -0.32 -12.41 21.84
C ASN A 405 -0.69 -11.01 22.33
N LEU A 406 -1.87 -10.50 21.96
CA LEU A 406 -2.41 -9.24 22.47
C LEU A 406 -2.58 -9.28 23.99
N ILE A 407 -3.16 -10.36 24.53
CA ILE A 407 -3.32 -10.59 25.98
C ILE A 407 -1.96 -10.65 26.70
N SER A 408 -0.94 -11.24 26.07
CA SER A 408 0.40 -11.36 26.66
C SER A 408 1.23 -10.08 26.54
N GLY A 409 0.80 -9.10 25.76
CA GLY A 409 1.59 -7.92 25.41
C GLY A 409 2.78 -8.20 24.49
N ASN A 410 2.89 -9.41 23.90
CA ASN A 410 4.02 -9.77 23.04
C ASN A 410 3.76 -9.37 21.58
N LEU A 411 3.72 -8.05 21.34
CA LEU A 411 3.44 -7.47 20.03
C LEU A 411 4.55 -7.74 19.01
N ALA A 412 5.81 -7.84 19.46
CA ALA A 412 6.94 -8.19 18.61
C ALA A 412 6.78 -9.59 17.98
N HIS A 413 6.35 -10.58 18.76
CA HIS A 413 6.08 -11.93 18.25
C HIS A 413 4.84 -11.98 17.37
N LEU A 414 3.81 -11.18 17.68
CA LEU A 414 2.61 -11.04 16.83
C LEU A 414 2.99 -10.60 15.41
N LEU A 415 3.87 -9.61 15.27
CA LEU A 415 4.35 -9.15 13.96
C LEU A 415 5.08 -10.25 13.19
N ASP A 416 5.94 -11.02 13.87
CA ASP A 416 6.65 -12.15 13.25
C ASP A 416 5.66 -13.24 12.77
N LEU A 417 4.64 -13.54 13.57
CA LEU A 417 3.60 -14.52 13.21
C LEU A 417 2.80 -14.04 12.00
N LEU A 418 2.33 -12.79 12.01
CA LEU A 418 1.62 -12.19 10.88
C LEU A 418 2.49 -12.26 9.62
N TRP A 419 3.75 -11.83 9.71
CA TRP A 419 4.65 -11.91 8.57
C TRP A 419 4.87 -13.35 8.08
N SER A 420 5.01 -14.33 8.98
CA SER A 420 5.17 -15.74 8.59
C SER A 420 3.98 -16.32 7.82
N TRP A 421 2.77 -15.78 8.04
CA TRP A 421 1.57 -16.19 7.30
C TRP A 421 1.43 -15.46 5.95
N LEU A 422 2.02 -14.28 5.83
CA LEU A 422 1.91 -13.40 4.66
C LEU A 422 3.09 -13.51 3.70
N SER A 423 4.26 -13.88 4.20
CA SER A 423 5.49 -13.94 3.42
C SER A 423 5.42 -15.05 2.36
N PRO A 424 5.79 -14.78 1.10
CA PRO A 424 5.87 -15.82 0.08
C PRO A 424 7.00 -16.80 0.42
N SER A 425 6.69 -18.09 0.57
CA SER A 425 7.70 -19.12 0.84
C SER A 425 8.63 -19.31 -0.37
N GLU A 426 9.94 -19.37 -0.15
CA GLU A 426 10.97 -19.48 -1.21
C GLU A 426 10.84 -20.73 -2.12
N GLU A 427 10.08 -21.75 -1.72
CA GLU A 427 9.94 -23.00 -2.48
C GLU A 427 9.02 -22.92 -3.73
N ASP A 428 8.27 -21.82 -3.93
CA ASP A 428 7.17 -21.74 -4.91
C ASP A 428 7.33 -20.61 -5.96
N GLN A 429 8.55 -20.34 -6.44
CA GLN A 429 8.83 -19.25 -7.42
C GLN A 429 8.21 -19.40 -8.82
N ASN A 430 7.45 -20.48 -9.11
CA ASN A 430 6.93 -20.77 -10.46
C ASN A 430 5.40 -20.72 -10.61
N ILE A 431 4.68 -20.27 -9.58
CA ILE A 431 3.22 -20.07 -9.69
C ILE A 431 2.90 -18.74 -9.03
N SER A 432 2.41 -17.77 -9.81
CA SER A 432 1.71 -16.61 -9.30
C SER A 432 0.46 -17.08 -8.55
N ARG A 433 0.61 -17.38 -7.25
CA ARG A 433 -0.53 -17.56 -6.38
C ARG A 433 -1.16 -16.19 -6.15
N PRO A 434 -2.48 -16.02 -6.31
CA PRO A 434 -3.18 -15.01 -5.55
C PRO A 434 -2.89 -15.32 -4.08
N LEU A 435 -2.33 -14.35 -3.38
CA LEU A 435 -2.21 -14.31 -1.94
C LEU A 435 -3.34 -15.10 -1.23
N ASP A 436 -3.00 -16.21 -0.58
CA ASP A 436 -3.95 -17.28 -0.19
C ASP A 436 -5.01 -16.83 0.86
N ASP A 437 -4.91 -15.62 1.42
CA ASP A 437 -5.90 -15.02 2.36
C ASP A 437 -5.93 -13.46 2.31
N PRO A 438 -6.73 -12.85 1.41
CA PRO A 438 -6.93 -11.40 1.31
C PRO A 438 -7.35 -10.71 2.60
N GLU A 439 -8.20 -11.37 3.39
CA GLU A 439 -8.71 -10.84 4.65
C GLU A 439 -7.57 -10.72 5.69
N MET A 440 -6.69 -11.71 5.78
CA MET A 440 -5.54 -11.67 6.70
C MET A 440 -4.50 -10.60 6.30
N ILE A 441 -4.26 -10.37 5.00
CA ILE A 441 -3.35 -9.31 4.54
C ILE A 441 -3.89 -7.94 4.92
N ARG A 442 -5.19 -7.73 4.68
CA ARG A 442 -5.88 -6.50 5.10
C ARG A 442 -5.78 -6.34 6.61
N PHE A 443 -6.15 -7.36 7.38
CA PHE A 443 -6.07 -7.31 8.84
C PHE A 443 -4.65 -6.97 9.32
N GLY A 444 -3.62 -7.63 8.77
CA GLY A 444 -2.21 -7.40 9.07
C GLY A 444 -1.77 -5.96 8.84
N ALA A 445 -2.11 -5.35 7.69
CA ALA A 445 -1.77 -3.95 7.43
C ALA A 445 -2.48 -3.00 8.40
N HIS A 446 -3.77 -3.25 8.69
CA HIS A 446 -4.53 -2.39 9.59
C HIS A 446 -4.08 -2.50 11.04
N ILE A 447 -3.75 -3.71 11.53
CA ILE A 447 -3.27 -3.87 12.91
C ILE A 447 -1.91 -3.21 13.09
N VAL A 448 -1.00 -3.32 12.12
CA VAL A 448 0.30 -2.61 12.14
C VAL A 448 0.07 -1.11 12.25
N LEU A 449 -0.79 -0.54 11.41
CA LEU A 449 -1.06 0.90 11.42
C LEU A 449 -1.72 1.34 12.73
N VAL A 450 -2.74 0.63 13.20
CA VAL A 450 -3.38 0.92 14.49
C VAL A 450 -2.38 0.87 15.63
N LEU A 451 -1.47 -0.11 15.66
CA LEU A 451 -0.44 -0.21 16.70
C LEU A 451 0.57 0.94 16.61
N ARG A 452 1.00 1.35 15.40
CA ARG A 452 1.89 2.52 15.21
C ARG A 452 1.30 3.79 15.81
N TYR A 453 0.00 4.02 15.59
CA TYR A 453 -0.68 5.25 16.06
C TYR A 453 -1.16 5.18 17.52
N LEU A 454 -1.54 4.01 18.03
CA LEU A 454 -1.93 3.87 19.43
C LEU A 454 -0.74 3.92 20.39
N LEU A 455 0.41 3.38 19.98
CA LEU A 455 1.57 3.19 20.86
C LEU A 455 2.68 4.21 20.62
N SER A 456 2.47 5.23 19.78
CA SER A 456 3.51 6.20 19.35
C SER A 456 4.30 6.83 20.50
N ASP A 457 3.67 7.01 21.66
CA ASP A 457 4.25 7.69 22.83
C ASP A 457 4.85 6.73 23.87
N GLU A 458 4.59 5.42 23.75
CA GLU A 458 4.97 4.38 24.73
C GLU A 458 5.95 3.33 24.15
N MET A 459 6.53 3.57 22.97
CA MET A 459 7.31 2.56 22.26
C MET A 459 8.63 2.20 22.99
N GLU A 460 8.80 0.93 23.35
CA GLU A 460 10.14 0.35 23.55
C GLU A 460 10.89 0.32 22.21
N ASP A 461 12.19 0.62 22.22
CA ASP A 461 13.02 0.75 21.02
C ASP A 461 12.91 -0.48 20.07
N GLU A 462 12.82 -1.70 20.62
CA GLU A 462 12.72 -2.95 19.86
C GLU A 462 11.37 -3.11 19.12
N LEU A 463 10.25 -2.74 19.75
CA LEU A 463 8.93 -2.82 19.11
C LEU A 463 8.79 -1.76 18.01
N GLY A 464 9.35 -0.57 18.23
CA GLY A 464 9.42 0.48 17.22
C GLY A 464 10.16 0.04 15.97
N GLU A 465 11.36 -0.52 16.12
CA GLU A 465 12.15 -1.03 15.00
C GLU A 465 11.41 -2.14 14.23
N LYS A 466 10.75 -3.08 14.92
CA LYS A 466 9.95 -4.13 14.27
C LYS A 466 8.72 -3.59 13.56
N LEU A 467 8.04 -2.59 14.13
CA LEU A 467 6.88 -1.98 13.50
C LEU A 467 7.24 -1.25 12.21
N VAL A 468 8.47 -0.71 12.10
CA VAL A 468 9.00 -0.18 10.84
C VAL A 468 9.41 -1.32 9.94
N THR A 469 10.38 -2.15 10.33
CA THR A 469 10.99 -3.17 9.46
C THR A 469 10.00 -4.25 8.99
N VAL A 470 9.35 -4.96 9.92
CA VAL A 470 8.37 -6.01 9.59
C VAL A 470 7.02 -5.40 9.19
N GLY A 471 6.62 -4.32 9.86
CA GLY A 471 5.35 -3.67 9.55
C GLY A 471 5.31 -3.06 8.14
N ASP A 472 6.40 -2.47 7.65
CA ASP A 472 6.46 -1.95 6.27
C ASP A 472 6.39 -3.08 5.24
N LEU A 473 6.96 -4.26 5.53
CA LEU A 473 6.81 -5.43 4.67
C LEU A 473 5.34 -5.88 4.56
N ILE A 474 4.63 -5.90 5.69
CA ILE A 474 3.20 -6.24 5.74
C ILE A 474 2.35 -5.20 4.98
N ILE A 475 2.60 -3.90 5.20
CA ILE A 475 1.87 -2.83 4.50
C ILE A 475 2.18 -2.86 3.00
N ASN A 476 3.45 -3.01 2.60
CA ASN A 476 3.86 -3.13 1.20
C ASN A 476 3.16 -4.32 0.52
N MET A 477 3.05 -5.46 1.20
CA MET A 477 2.29 -6.60 0.68
C MET A 477 0.82 -6.25 0.42
N TYR A 478 0.19 -5.54 1.34
CA TYR A 478 -1.20 -5.09 1.17
C TYR A 478 -1.36 -4.06 0.05
N VAL A 479 -0.42 -3.11 -0.07
CA VAL A 479 -0.43 -2.13 -1.16
C VAL A 479 -0.28 -2.82 -2.53
N ARG A 480 0.62 -3.81 -2.62
CA ARG A 480 0.78 -4.64 -3.83
C ARG A 480 -0.48 -5.45 -4.14
N TYR A 481 -1.16 -5.97 -3.12
CA TYR A 481 -2.46 -6.64 -3.27
C TYR A 481 -3.55 -5.68 -3.80
N LEU A 482 -3.68 -4.48 -3.22
CA LEU A 482 -4.62 -3.46 -3.71
C LEU A 482 -4.34 -3.10 -5.17
N PHE A 483 -3.06 -2.98 -5.53
CA PHE A 483 -2.63 -2.70 -6.89
C PHE A 483 -2.92 -3.85 -7.86
N SER A 484 -2.79 -5.12 -7.44
CA SER A 484 -3.17 -6.27 -8.27
C SER A 484 -4.68 -6.38 -8.49
N GLU A 485 -5.49 -5.94 -7.52
CA GLU A 485 -6.96 -5.92 -7.59
C GLU A 485 -7.53 -4.65 -8.26
N HIS A 486 -6.69 -3.87 -8.94
CA HIS A 486 -7.10 -2.62 -9.63
C HIS A 486 -7.78 -1.59 -8.72
N GLN A 487 -7.34 -1.52 -7.46
CA GLN A 487 -7.80 -0.53 -6.47
C GLN A 487 -6.77 0.60 -6.35
N GLU A 488 -6.38 1.24 -7.46
CA GLU A 488 -5.35 2.29 -7.46
C GLU A 488 -5.69 3.48 -6.56
N GLU A 489 -6.97 3.76 -6.34
CA GLU A 489 -7.49 4.87 -5.52
C GLU A 489 -7.16 4.70 -4.03
N LEU A 490 -6.94 3.47 -3.57
CA LEU A 490 -6.68 3.16 -2.17
C LEU A 490 -5.18 3.10 -1.85
N VAL A 491 -4.31 3.01 -2.86
CA VAL A 491 -2.86 2.78 -2.71
C VAL A 491 -2.21 3.83 -1.81
N GLY A 492 -2.58 5.09 -1.99
CA GLY A 492 -1.98 6.26 -1.33
C GLY A 492 -2.20 6.30 0.17
N VAL A 493 -3.38 5.87 0.62
CA VAL A 493 -3.72 5.78 2.06
C VAL A 493 -2.68 4.95 2.81
N TYR A 494 -2.24 3.84 2.19
CA TYR A 494 -1.33 2.89 2.84
C TYR A 494 0.13 3.11 2.45
N ALA A 495 0.42 3.41 1.19
CA ALA A 495 1.78 3.64 0.70
C ALA A 495 2.44 4.86 1.36
N SER A 496 1.66 5.90 1.68
CA SER A 496 2.14 7.08 2.42
C SER A 496 2.61 6.78 3.85
N GLN A 497 2.29 5.59 4.37
CA GLN A 497 2.67 5.16 5.72
C GLN A 497 3.98 4.36 5.76
N LEU A 498 4.57 4.05 4.59
CA LEU A 498 5.85 3.35 4.46
C LEU A 498 7.02 4.31 4.65
N GLU A 499 8.20 3.76 4.96
CA GLU A 499 9.46 4.51 4.93
C GLU A 499 9.71 5.14 3.54
N ARG A 500 10.39 6.31 3.53
CA ARG A 500 10.59 7.16 2.34
C ARG A 500 11.04 6.37 1.10
N ASP A 501 12.14 5.63 1.20
CA ASP A 501 12.75 4.97 0.04
C ASP A 501 11.83 3.88 -0.51
N LEU A 502 11.21 3.10 0.38
CA LEU A 502 10.27 2.04 0.01
C LEU A 502 9.00 2.60 -0.64
N CYS A 503 8.46 3.70 -0.12
CA CYS A 503 7.30 4.39 -0.69
C CYS A 503 7.61 4.90 -2.11
N ILE A 504 8.77 5.54 -2.30
CA ILE A 504 9.19 6.07 -3.59
C ILE A 504 9.35 4.94 -4.61
N ASP A 505 10.14 3.91 -4.27
CA ASP A 505 10.39 2.80 -5.19
C ASP A 505 9.09 2.05 -5.53
N LEU A 506 8.15 1.93 -4.59
CA LEU A 506 6.85 1.31 -4.82
C LEU A 506 6.00 2.10 -5.83
N PHE A 507 5.88 3.42 -5.67
CA PHE A 507 5.15 4.25 -6.62
C PHE A 507 5.83 4.26 -8.00
N VAL A 508 7.16 4.32 -8.06
CA VAL A 508 7.92 4.24 -9.32
C VAL A 508 7.59 2.94 -10.07
N GLU A 509 7.66 1.79 -9.39
CA GLU A 509 7.32 0.48 -9.97
C GLU A 509 5.86 0.45 -10.45
N MET A 510 4.91 0.95 -9.66
CA MET A 510 3.49 0.96 -10.01
C MET A 510 3.19 1.86 -11.21
N MET A 511 3.83 3.03 -11.31
CA MET A 511 3.66 3.96 -12.42
C MET A 511 4.23 3.39 -13.73
N GLU A 512 5.35 2.67 -13.67
CA GLU A 512 5.90 1.93 -14.82
C GLU A 512 4.95 0.82 -15.28
N LEU A 513 4.45 0.01 -14.34
CA LEU A 513 3.51 -1.07 -14.64
C LEU A 513 2.18 -0.59 -15.21
N ARG A 514 1.76 0.65 -14.94
CA ARG A 514 0.54 1.27 -15.47
C ARG A 514 0.75 2.14 -16.69
N LEU A 515 1.98 2.26 -17.21
CA LEU A 515 2.31 3.16 -18.30
C LEU A 515 1.45 2.90 -19.55
N ASN A 516 1.20 1.62 -19.87
CA ASN A 516 0.44 1.21 -21.05
C ASN A 516 -1.07 1.03 -20.81
N ASN A 517 -1.58 1.38 -19.61
CA ASN A 517 -2.99 1.25 -19.27
C ASN A 517 -3.81 2.46 -19.75
N SER A 518 -5.13 2.43 -19.47
CA SER A 518 -6.01 3.55 -19.80
C SER A 518 -5.64 4.83 -19.02
N LEU A 519 -5.86 6.00 -19.64
CA LEU A 519 -5.67 7.30 -18.97
C LEU A 519 -6.45 7.40 -17.65
N HIS A 520 -7.61 6.77 -17.57
CA HIS A 520 -8.42 6.74 -16.35
C HIS A 520 -7.70 5.99 -15.22
N THR A 521 -7.12 4.82 -15.51
CA THR A 521 -6.35 4.02 -14.53
C THR A 521 -5.09 4.77 -14.09
N MET A 522 -4.35 5.37 -15.02
CA MET A 522 -3.19 6.19 -14.69
C MET A 522 -3.60 7.36 -13.79
N TYR A 523 -4.67 8.07 -14.14
CA TYR A 523 -5.15 9.21 -13.35
C TYR A 523 -5.53 8.82 -11.92
N LYS A 524 -6.14 7.64 -11.69
CA LYS A 524 -6.41 7.14 -10.33
C LYS A 524 -5.15 6.99 -9.48
N LEU A 525 -4.09 6.39 -10.04
CA LEU A 525 -2.81 6.24 -9.34
C LEU A 525 -2.13 7.59 -9.08
N PHE A 526 -2.17 8.49 -10.07
CA PHE A 526 -1.70 9.87 -9.93
C PHE A 526 -2.42 10.59 -8.79
N LEU A 527 -3.75 10.55 -8.77
CA LEU A 527 -4.56 11.15 -7.71
C LEU A 527 -4.19 10.58 -6.35
N SER A 528 -4.09 9.26 -6.27
CA SER A 528 -3.72 8.56 -5.06
C SER A 528 -2.34 8.95 -4.53
N ALA A 529 -1.39 9.33 -5.39
CA ALA A 529 -0.09 9.83 -4.95
C ALA A 529 -0.17 11.29 -4.47
N VAL A 530 -0.81 12.17 -5.25
CA VAL A 530 -0.85 13.62 -4.97
C VAL A 530 -1.74 13.97 -3.77
N GLU A 531 -2.76 13.16 -3.47
CA GLU A 531 -3.64 13.38 -2.31
C GLU A 531 -2.94 13.06 -0.97
N TYR A 532 -2.05 12.07 -0.95
CA TYR A 532 -1.47 11.54 0.29
C TYR A 532 0.02 11.89 0.49
N LEU A 533 0.71 12.33 -0.56
CA LEU A 533 2.12 12.73 -0.49
C LEU A 533 2.26 14.25 -0.67
N PRO A 534 3.14 14.91 0.09
CA PRO A 534 3.50 16.29 -0.19
C PRO A 534 4.12 16.39 -1.60
N PHE A 535 3.86 17.50 -2.31
CA PHE A 535 4.44 17.70 -3.63
C PHE A 535 5.97 17.73 -3.58
N SER A 536 6.54 18.64 -2.75
CA SER A 536 7.98 18.80 -2.55
C SER A 536 8.37 18.48 -1.11
N SER A 537 9.64 18.11 -0.88
CA SER A 537 10.12 17.72 0.46
C SER A 537 10.14 18.90 1.44
N GLY A 538 9.22 18.87 2.43
CA GLY A 538 9.30 19.71 3.63
C GLY A 538 9.99 19.02 4.81
N ASP A 539 10.06 17.69 4.77
CA ASP A 539 10.64 16.81 5.77
C ASP A 539 11.45 15.73 5.04
N ALA A 540 12.75 15.63 5.33
CA ALA A 540 13.65 14.69 4.66
C ALA A 540 13.35 13.21 4.96
N SER A 541 12.53 12.94 5.99
CA SER A 541 12.13 11.59 6.39
C SER A 541 10.92 11.04 5.62
N LYS A 542 10.20 11.87 4.86
CA LYS A 542 8.98 11.47 4.14
C LYS A 542 9.18 11.51 2.62
N ALA A 543 8.53 10.56 1.95
CA ALA A 543 8.44 10.55 0.50
C ALA A 543 7.67 11.79 -0.01
N CYS A 544 8.07 12.29 -1.18
CA CYS A 544 7.35 13.36 -1.87
C CYS A 544 7.12 13.01 -3.34
N PHE A 545 6.07 13.58 -3.91
CA PHE A 545 5.65 13.27 -5.27
C PHE A 545 6.68 13.74 -6.32
N GLU A 546 7.35 14.86 -6.07
CA GLU A 546 8.41 15.39 -6.93
C GLU A 546 9.57 14.39 -7.10
N GLU A 547 10.03 13.75 -6.02
CA GLU A 547 11.10 12.75 -6.08
C GLU A 547 10.67 11.46 -6.82
N ILE A 548 9.41 11.03 -6.64
CA ILE A 548 8.84 9.90 -7.40
C ILE A 548 8.88 10.20 -8.89
N ILE A 549 8.41 11.38 -9.29
CA ILE A 549 8.36 11.81 -10.69
C ILE A 549 9.76 11.92 -11.29
N GLU A 550 10.73 12.54 -10.60
CA GLU A 550 12.11 12.61 -11.08
C GLU A 550 12.71 11.22 -11.28
N ARG A 551 12.42 10.27 -10.38
CA ARG A 551 12.90 8.89 -10.48
C ARG A 551 12.20 8.13 -11.61
N VAL A 552 10.90 8.31 -11.82
CA VAL A 552 10.16 7.77 -12.97
C VAL A 552 10.74 8.29 -14.30
N LEU A 553 10.98 9.60 -14.41
CA LEU A 553 11.53 10.22 -15.62
C LEU A 553 12.96 9.74 -15.89
N SER A 554 13.80 9.71 -14.86
CA SER A 554 15.17 9.19 -14.95
C SER A 554 15.19 7.71 -15.36
N LYS A 555 14.35 6.88 -14.75
CA LYS A 555 14.29 5.43 -15.02
C LYS A 555 13.74 5.13 -16.41
N SER A 556 12.76 5.90 -16.90
CA SER A 556 12.22 5.75 -18.26
C SER A 556 13.23 5.98 -19.38
N ARG A 557 14.28 6.77 -19.13
CA ARG A 557 15.36 7.03 -20.09
C ARG A 557 16.44 5.95 -20.05
N GLN A 558 16.48 5.11 -19.02
CA GLN A 558 17.45 4.03 -18.89
C GLN A 558 17.11 2.90 -19.85
N THR A 559 18.15 2.29 -20.45
CA THR A 559 17.98 1.11 -21.30
C THR A 559 17.57 -0.08 -20.44
N GLU A 560 16.41 -0.67 -20.73
CA GLU A 560 15.96 -1.92 -20.11
C GLU A 560 16.68 -3.13 -20.72
N SER A 561 16.87 -4.20 -19.93
CA SER A 561 17.35 -5.47 -20.45
C SER A 561 16.22 -6.14 -21.24
N SER A 562 16.14 -5.90 -22.55
CA SER A 562 15.17 -6.57 -23.40
C SER A 562 15.44 -8.08 -23.39
N LYS A 563 14.41 -8.90 -23.18
CA LYS A 563 14.51 -10.35 -23.45
C LYS A 563 14.47 -10.53 -24.96
N TYR A 564 15.62 -10.43 -25.61
CA TYR A 564 15.75 -10.74 -27.03
C TYR A 564 15.50 -12.24 -27.24
N ASP A 565 14.62 -12.59 -28.19
CA ASP A 565 14.53 -13.96 -28.68
C ASP A 565 15.88 -14.36 -29.33
N GLU A 566 16.13 -15.66 -29.53
CA GLU A 566 17.42 -16.15 -30.08
C GLU A 566 17.82 -15.51 -31.42
N ASP A 567 16.87 -14.89 -32.15
CA ASP A 567 17.09 -14.10 -33.36
C ASP A 567 17.10 -12.58 -33.05
N PHE A 568 18.29 -11.98 -32.98
CA PHE A 568 18.55 -10.53 -32.80
C PHE A 568 18.11 -9.62 -33.97
N SER A 569 17.19 -10.08 -34.82
CA SER A 569 16.73 -9.36 -36.02
C SER A 569 15.80 -8.17 -35.71
N ASP A 570 15.13 -8.17 -34.56
CA ASP A 570 14.13 -7.16 -34.16
C ASP A 570 14.71 -6.04 -33.26
N VAL A 571 16.01 -6.06 -32.95
CA VAL A 571 16.63 -5.14 -31.97
C VAL A 571 16.42 -3.67 -32.35
N ALA A 572 16.62 -3.31 -33.62
CA ALA A 572 16.47 -1.93 -34.08
C ALA A 572 15.01 -1.45 -34.01
N GLN A 573 14.04 -2.34 -34.29
CA GLN A 573 12.62 -2.03 -34.22
C GLN A 573 12.14 -1.94 -32.76
N GLN A 574 12.63 -2.80 -31.86
CA GLN A 574 12.37 -2.69 -30.42
C GLN A 574 12.94 -1.39 -29.84
N HIS A 575 14.15 -1.01 -30.26
CA HIS A 575 14.76 0.26 -29.89
C HIS A 575 13.90 1.45 -30.34
N HIS A 576 13.29 1.39 -31.53
CA HIS A 576 12.34 2.42 -31.99
C HIS A 576 11.06 2.46 -31.16
N LEU A 577 10.55 1.30 -30.72
CA LEU A 577 9.38 1.22 -29.85
C LEU A 577 9.63 1.78 -28.44
N GLN A 578 10.87 1.77 -27.95
CA GLN A 578 11.23 2.44 -26.68
C GLN A 578 10.98 3.95 -26.74
N SER A 579 11.09 4.59 -27.91
CA SER A 579 10.76 6.02 -28.05
C SER A 579 9.30 6.33 -27.70
N LEU A 580 8.38 5.41 -28.02
CA LEU A 580 6.97 5.53 -27.66
C LEU A 580 6.78 5.43 -26.15
N GLN A 581 7.43 4.46 -25.50
CA GLN A 581 7.36 4.28 -24.05
C GLN A 581 7.90 5.51 -23.31
N LYS A 582 9.04 6.05 -23.74
CA LYS A 582 9.62 7.29 -23.21
C LYS A 582 8.66 8.47 -23.33
N ALA A 583 8.01 8.62 -24.48
CA ALA A 583 7.01 9.66 -24.68
C ALA A 583 5.79 9.51 -23.76
N MET A 584 5.35 8.28 -23.50
CA MET A 584 4.18 8.01 -22.65
C MET A 584 4.39 8.42 -21.19
N VAL A 585 5.62 8.47 -20.68
CA VAL A 585 5.89 8.86 -19.29
C VAL A 585 5.50 10.32 -19.02
N ILE A 586 5.57 11.18 -20.03
CA ILE A 586 5.16 12.59 -19.94
C ILE A 586 3.67 12.72 -19.61
N GLN A 587 2.85 11.71 -19.89
CA GLN A 587 1.44 11.69 -19.52
C GLN A 587 1.21 11.89 -18.00
N TRP A 588 2.13 11.41 -17.15
CA TRP A 588 2.05 11.59 -15.70
C TRP A 588 2.17 13.06 -15.28
N LEU A 589 2.95 13.85 -16.03
CA LEU A 589 3.17 15.27 -15.80
C LEU A 589 2.05 16.15 -16.35
N CYS A 590 1.24 15.61 -17.28
CA CYS A 590 0.14 16.33 -17.91
C CYS A 590 -1.19 16.19 -17.18
N PHE A 591 -1.25 15.44 -16.08
CA PHE A 591 -2.44 15.37 -15.25
C PHE A 591 -2.62 16.63 -14.39
N THR A 592 -3.86 17.10 -14.28
CA THR A 592 -4.23 18.23 -13.42
C THR A 592 -4.77 17.70 -12.10
N PRO A 593 -4.18 18.05 -10.94
CA PRO A 593 -4.76 17.73 -9.64
C PRO A 593 -6.14 18.37 -9.46
N PRO A 594 -7.06 17.75 -8.70
CA PRO A 594 -8.35 18.33 -8.38
C PRO A 594 -8.21 19.62 -7.58
N SER A 595 -9.18 20.53 -7.71
CA SER A 595 -9.21 21.80 -6.98
C SER A 595 -9.35 21.65 -5.46
N SER A 596 -9.63 20.44 -4.96
CA SER A 596 -9.63 20.13 -3.53
C SER A 596 -8.23 20.06 -2.93
N ILE A 597 -7.20 19.84 -3.76
CA ILE A 597 -5.81 19.74 -3.30
C ILE A 597 -5.25 21.16 -3.09
N PRO A 598 -4.63 21.44 -1.92
CA PRO A 598 -3.96 22.71 -1.67
C PRO A 598 -2.92 23.02 -2.75
N ASP A 599 -2.84 24.29 -3.16
CA ASP A 599 -1.88 24.77 -4.16
C ASP A 599 -1.93 24.04 -5.51
N PHE A 600 -3.07 23.44 -5.90
CA PHE A 600 -3.19 22.66 -7.14
C PHE A 600 -2.73 23.42 -8.40
N GLN A 601 -2.93 24.74 -8.47
CA GLN A 601 -2.46 25.57 -9.60
C GLN A 601 -0.93 25.61 -9.67
N MET A 602 -0.25 25.76 -8.52
CA MET A 602 1.20 25.73 -8.44
C MET A 602 1.74 24.33 -8.79
N ILE A 603 1.09 23.27 -8.30
CA ILE A 603 1.46 21.87 -8.60
C ILE A 603 1.31 21.59 -10.11
N THR A 604 0.13 21.89 -10.68
CA THR A 604 -0.13 21.78 -12.13
C THR A 604 0.93 22.52 -12.90
N GLY A 605 1.30 23.70 -12.39
CA GLY A 605 2.37 24.47 -12.93
C GLY A 605 3.70 23.69 -12.93
N LYS A 606 4.25 23.38 -11.76
CA LYS A 606 5.55 22.72 -11.67
C LYS A 606 5.64 21.43 -12.52
N LEU A 607 4.54 20.67 -12.61
CA LEU A 607 4.45 19.49 -13.46
C LEU A 607 4.52 19.82 -14.96
N LEU A 608 3.82 20.86 -15.44
CA LEU A 608 3.85 21.25 -16.85
C LEU A 608 5.22 21.83 -17.27
N ILE A 609 5.92 22.58 -16.39
CA ILE A 609 7.31 23.00 -16.66
C ILE A 609 8.21 21.78 -16.82
N ARG A 610 8.12 20.81 -15.90
CA ARG A 610 8.86 19.54 -16.02
C ARG A 610 8.50 18.78 -17.28
N ALA A 611 7.22 18.74 -17.64
CA ALA A 611 6.76 18.09 -18.87
C ALA A 611 7.49 18.71 -20.06
N LEU A 612 7.55 20.03 -20.14
CA LEU A 612 8.22 20.76 -21.20
C LEU A 612 9.72 20.47 -21.25
N MET A 613 10.43 20.60 -20.12
CA MET A 613 11.88 20.37 -20.03
C MET A 613 12.27 18.93 -20.42
N HIS A 614 11.55 17.94 -19.89
CA HIS A 614 11.81 16.54 -20.24
C HIS A 614 11.41 16.22 -21.67
N SER A 615 10.36 16.85 -22.20
CA SER A 615 9.96 16.66 -23.60
C SER A 615 11.03 17.19 -24.56
N ASN A 616 11.63 18.36 -24.28
CA ASN A 616 12.77 18.86 -25.06
C ASN A 616 13.96 17.90 -25.03
N THR A 617 14.25 17.32 -23.86
CA THR A 617 15.28 16.27 -23.74
C THR A 617 14.97 15.07 -24.64
N LEU A 618 13.72 14.58 -24.63
CA LEU A 618 13.31 13.45 -25.47
C LEU A 618 13.27 13.81 -26.97
N PHE A 619 12.86 15.01 -27.36
CA PHE A 619 12.88 15.44 -28.76
C PHE A 619 14.30 15.47 -29.33
N ARG A 620 15.29 15.94 -28.54
CA ARG A 620 16.70 15.86 -28.91
C ARG A 620 17.12 14.42 -29.20
N GLU A 621 16.81 13.48 -28.30
CA GLU A 621 17.10 12.06 -28.51
C GLU A 621 16.38 11.49 -29.75
N PHE A 622 15.07 11.70 -29.88
CA PHE A 622 14.27 11.13 -30.97
C PHE A 622 14.65 11.69 -32.34
N SER A 623 15.10 12.94 -32.41
CA SER A 623 15.49 13.58 -33.67
C SER A 623 16.70 12.90 -34.31
N LEU A 624 17.61 12.40 -33.46
CA LEU A 624 18.83 11.72 -33.89
C LEU A 624 18.58 10.26 -34.32
N ILE A 625 17.45 9.66 -33.94
CA ILE A 625 16.98 8.35 -34.44
C ILE A 625 16.25 8.51 -35.79
N SER A 626 15.57 9.64 -35.99
CA SER A 626 14.63 9.86 -37.11
C SER A 626 15.29 10.39 -38.39
N MET A 627 16.61 10.24 -38.56
CA MET A 627 17.33 10.78 -39.71
C MET A 627 17.10 10.00 -41.02
N ARG A 628 16.64 8.74 -40.94
CA ARG A 628 16.36 7.93 -42.12
C ARG A 628 15.20 8.50 -42.96
N ARG A 629 15.41 8.61 -44.27
CA ARG A 629 14.41 9.00 -45.28
C ARG A 629 13.50 7.82 -45.62
N VAL A 630 12.62 7.45 -44.69
CA VAL A 630 11.66 6.34 -44.82
C VAL A 630 10.23 6.84 -44.61
N PRO A 631 9.20 6.22 -45.20
CA PRO A 631 7.82 6.72 -45.12
C PRO A 631 7.17 6.54 -43.74
N GLU A 632 7.70 5.67 -42.87
CA GLU A 632 7.14 5.42 -41.54
C GLU A 632 7.33 6.63 -40.61
N LEU A 633 6.27 7.03 -39.90
CA LEU A 633 6.33 8.11 -38.92
C LEU A 633 6.94 7.64 -37.59
N PRO A 634 7.86 8.41 -36.99
CA PRO A 634 8.43 8.07 -35.69
C PRO A 634 7.37 8.21 -34.58
N ALA A 635 7.02 7.09 -33.94
CA ALA A 635 5.90 7.05 -32.99
C ALA A 635 6.11 7.91 -31.73
N GLY A 636 7.33 7.97 -31.20
CA GLY A 636 7.69 8.73 -30.00
C GLY A 636 7.37 10.23 -30.10
N PRO A 637 7.99 10.98 -31.03
CA PRO A 637 7.75 12.42 -31.21
C PRO A 637 6.29 12.77 -31.42
N HIS A 638 5.59 12.02 -32.28
CA HIS A 638 4.17 12.26 -32.58
C HIS A 638 3.29 12.05 -31.35
N LYS A 639 3.56 10.99 -30.58
CA LYS A 639 2.85 10.74 -29.33
C LYS A 639 3.11 11.86 -28.32
N LEU A 640 4.35 12.32 -28.22
CA LEU A 640 4.76 13.37 -27.30
C LEU A 640 4.07 14.71 -27.60
N LEU A 641 4.07 15.12 -28.88
CA LEU A 641 3.33 16.32 -29.33
C LEU A 641 1.83 16.21 -29.03
N ALA A 642 1.22 15.04 -29.27
CA ALA A 642 -0.19 14.81 -28.99
C ALA A 642 -0.53 14.92 -27.48
N ILE A 643 0.35 14.43 -26.60
CA ILE A 643 0.17 14.53 -25.13
C ILE A 643 0.21 16.01 -24.68
N LEU A 644 1.13 16.80 -25.23
CA LEU A 644 1.35 18.20 -24.84
C LEU A 644 0.38 19.20 -25.49
N ALA A 645 -0.31 18.82 -26.57
CA ALA A 645 -1.14 19.72 -27.35
C ALA A 645 -2.24 20.42 -26.55
N GLU A 646 -2.88 19.72 -25.61
CA GLU A 646 -3.96 20.31 -24.79
C GLU A 646 -3.43 21.05 -23.54
N PRO A 647 -2.50 20.48 -22.73
CA PRO A 647 -1.92 21.18 -21.59
C PRO A 647 -1.29 22.53 -21.95
N LEU A 648 -0.57 22.62 -23.07
CA LEU A 648 0.09 23.85 -23.50
C LEU A 648 -0.88 24.91 -24.03
N LYS A 649 -2.11 24.59 -24.44
CA LYS A 649 -3.13 25.62 -24.75
C LYS A 649 -3.56 26.40 -23.51
N GLN A 650 -3.45 25.79 -22.33
CA GLN A 650 -3.86 26.37 -21.05
C GLN A 650 -2.74 27.21 -20.38
N LYS A 651 -1.61 27.41 -21.08
CA LYS A 651 -0.38 28.06 -20.57
C LYS A 651 -0.55 29.48 -20.02
N GLY A 652 -1.52 30.25 -20.50
CA GLY A 652 -1.72 31.66 -20.13
C GLY A 652 -2.14 31.90 -18.67
N ASN A 653 -2.58 30.86 -17.95
CA ASN A 653 -3.09 30.98 -16.57
C ASN A 653 -2.17 30.38 -15.49
N LEU A 654 -1.08 29.70 -15.87
CA LEU A 654 -0.35 28.79 -14.96
C LEU A 654 1.04 29.30 -14.52
N PHE A 655 1.69 30.18 -15.29
CA PHE A 655 3.02 30.74 -14.96
C PHE A 655 3.24 32.14 -15.49
N SER A 656 4.22 32.84 -14.90
CA SER A 656 4.75 34.07 -15.49
C SER A 656 5.72 33.71 -16.63
N LEU A 657 5.40 34.15 -17.85
CA LEU A 657 6.29 34.12 -19.02
C LEU A 657 7.55 34.99 -18.84
N GLU A 658 7.69 35.65 -17.69
CA GLU A 658 8.88 36.44 -17.33
C GLU A 658 10.04 35.57 -16.82
N ASP A 659 9.81 34.28 -16.51
CA ASP A 659 10.89 33.35 -16.17
C ASP A 659 11.66 32.97 -17.45
N PRO A 660 12.95 33.35 -17.57
CA PRO A 660 13.74 33.09 -18.75
C PRO A 660 13.91 31.59 -19.05
N GLU A 661 13.96 30.73 -18.03
CA GLU A 661 14.13 29.29 -18.21
C GLU A 661 12.87 28.66 -18.85
N VAL A 662 11.69 29.11 -18.42
CA VAL A 662 10.40 28.64 -18.99
C VAL A 662 10.22 29.15 -20.41
N SER A 663 10.58 30.42 -20.66
CA SER A 663 10.55 31.01 -22.00
C SER A 663 11.44 30.26 -22.99
N ASP A 664 12.68 29.95 -22.61
CA ASP A 664 13.63 29.26 -23.46
C ASP A 664 13.21 27.81 -23.76
N ASN A 665 12.69 27.09 -22.76
CA ASN A 665 12.16 25.74 -22.97
C ASN A 665 10.91 25.75 -23.86
N LEU A 666 10.05 26.77 -23.76
CA LEU A 666 8.87 26.89 -24.60
C LEU A 666 9.25 27.19 -26.05
N GLN A 667 10.25 28.07 -26.25
CA GLN A 667 10.78 28.39 -27.55
C GLN A 667 11.39 27.15 -28.22
N GLU A 668 12.18 26.38 -27.49
CA GLU A 668 12.75 25.12 -28.01
C GLU A 668 11.66 24.11 -28.37
N PHE A 669 10.59 24.01 -27.57
CA PHE A 669 9.45 23.15 -27.90
C PHE A 669 8.77 23.58 -29.21
N GLU A 670 8.59 24.88 -29.44
CA GLU A 670 8.01 25.41 -30.67
C GLU A 670 8.89 25.06 -31.88
N ASP A 671 10.21 25.16 -31.74
CA ASP A 671 11.17 24.72 -32.76
C ASP A 671 11.03 23.22 -33.06
N TRP A 672 10.87 22.38 -32.04
CA TRP A 672 10.63 20.94 -32.22
C TRP A 672 9.29 20.63 -32.87
N HIS A 673 8.23 21.34 -32.47
CA HIS A 673 6.90 21.20 -33.06
C HIS A 673 6.93 21.49 -34.57
N GLU A 674 7.60 22.57 -34.98
CA GLU A 674 7.80 22.89 -36.40
C GLU A 674 8.59 21.81 -37.14
N TYR A 675 9.71 21.36 -36.56
CA TYR A 675 10.56 20.33 -37.17
C TYR A 675 9.80 19.01 -37.40
N TYR A 676 9.07 18.52 -36.39
CA TYR A 676 8.34 17.27 -36.53
C TYR A 676 7.07 17.40 -37.37
N SER A 677 6.48 18.60 -37.47
CA SER A 677 5.42 18.88 -38.44
C SER A 677 5.95 18.74 -39.86
N LEU A 678 7.13 19.31 -40.14
CA LEU A 678 7.83 19.18 -41.42
C LEU A 678 8.25 17.73 -41.72
N ASP A 679 8.81 17.01 -40.74
CA ASP A 679 9.17 15.61 -40.89
C ASP A 679 7.93 14.75 -41.24
N ALA A 680 6.78 15.05 -40.63
CA ALA A 680 5.53 14.35 -40.92
C ALA A 680 5.04 14.58 -42.35
N THR A 681 5.06 15.83 -42.84
CA THR A 681 4.66 16.14 -44.22
C THR A 681 5.63 15.53 -45.24
N TYR A 682 6.93 15.59 -44.97
CA TYR A 682 7.95 14.96 -45.81
C TYR A 682 7.73 13.45 -45.94
N ARG A 683 7.50 12.75 -44.82
CA ARG A 683 7.27 11.30 -44.82
C ARG A 683 5.95 10.94 -45.50
N SER A 684 4.92 11.77 -45.33
CA SER A 684 3.66 11.63 -46.06
C SER A 684 3.85 11.77 -47.56
N TRP A 685 4.61 12.78 -48.01
CA TRP A 685 4.97 12.94 -49.41
C TRP A 685 5.78 11.74 -49.93
N LEU A 686 6.83 11.34 -49.22
CA LEU A 686 7.68 10.21 -49.61
C LEU A 686 6.88 8.91 -49.77
N LYS A 687 5.90 8.68 -48.89
CA LYS A 687 5.00 7.54 -48.99
C LYS A 687 4.20 7.58 -50.29
N VAL A 688 3.57 8.72 -50.60
CA VAL A 688 2.81 8.90 -51.85
C VAL A 688 3.72 8.71 -53.07
N GLU A 689 4.93 9.27 -53.04
CA GLU A 689 5.90 9.16 -54.14
C GLU A 689 6.35 7.71 -54.37
N MET A 690 6.63 6.97 -53.31
CA MET A 690 7.01 5.55 -53.40
C MET A 690 5.86 4.67 -53.90
N GLU A 691 4.62 4.95 -53.46
CA GLU A 691 3.42 4.25 -53.93
C GLU A 691 3.18 4.53 -55.43
N ASN A 692 3.38 5.78 -55.87
CA ASN A 692 3.29 6.17 -57.27
C ASN A 692 4.38 5.51 -58.13
N ALA A 693 5.64 5.50 -57.66
CA ALA A 693 6.76 4.89 -58.38
C ALA A 693 6.62 3.37 -58.59
N ALA A 694 5.82 2.69 -57.77
CA ALA A 694 5.54 1.26 -57.91
C ALA A 694 4.54 0.94 -59.05
N VAL A 695 3.89 1.96 -59.62
CA VAL A 695 2.86 1.83 -60.66
C VAL A 695 3.39 2.39 -62.00
N SER A 696 3.01 1.77 -63.13
CA SER A 696 3.40 2.30 -64.45
C SER A 696 2.83 3.72 -64.65
N PRO A 697 3.60 4.67 -65.21
CA PRO A 697 3.16 6.05 -65.46
C PRO A 697 1.86 6.17 -66.29
N GLU A 698 1.56 5.14 -67.08
CA GLU A 698 0.38 5.02 -67.96
C GLU A 698 -0.91 4.67 -67.20
N ILE A 699 -0.81 4.17 -65.96
CA ILE A 699 -1.91 3.69 -65.12
C ILE A 699 -2.24 4.68 -63.99
N LEU A 700 -1.30 5.56 -63.67
CA LEU A 700 -1.42 6.59 -62.62
C LEU A 700 -2.50 7.62 -62.96
N SER A 701 -3.44 7.82 -62.04
CA SER A 701 -4.52 8.79 -62.16
C SER A 701 -4.02 10.23 -61.97
N ALA A 702 -4.79 11.21 -62.46
CA ALA A 702 -4.49 12.62 -62.22
C ALA A 702 -4.56 12.97 -60.72
N GLU A 703 -5.48 12.37 -59.96
CA GLU A 703 -5.64 12.61 -58.52
C GLU A 703 -4.40 12.17 -57.72
N GLU A 704 -3.79 11.03 -58.07
CA GLU A 704 -2.57 10.52 -57.43
C GLU A 704 -1.34 11.40 -57.71
N LYS A 705 -1.26 11.98 -58.92
CA LYS A 705 -0.22 12.95 -59.28
C LYS A 705 -0.42 14.29 -58.56
N ASP A 706 -1.65 14.79 -58.55
CA ASP A 706 -1.99 16.04 -57.86
C ASP A 706 -1.74 15.93 -56.34
N GLN A 707 -1.96 14.75 -55.75
CA GLN A 707 -1.67 14.48 -54.34
C GLN A 707 -0.17 14.52 -54.01
N ALA A 708 0.68 13.92 -54.86
CA ALA A 708 2.13 13.97 -54.71
C ALA A 708 2.64 15.42 -54.79
N VAL A 709 2.18 16.18 -55.78
CA VAL A 709 2.51 17.61 -55.96
C VAL A 709 2.06 18.44 -54.77
N ALA A 710 0.82 18.26 -54.29
CA ALA A 710 0.30 19.02 -53.16
C ALA A 710 1.10 18.79 -51.87
N THR A 711 1.44 17.53 -51.56
CA THR A 711 2.21 17.18 -50.36
C THR A 711 3.69 17.58 -50.45
N ALA A 712 4.29 17.53 -51.65
CA ALA A 712 5.64 18.05 -51.89
C ALA A 712 5.70 19.57 -51.68
N ARG A 713 4.70 20.30 -52.19
CA ARG A 713 4.58 21.76 -52.02
C ARG A 713 4.43 22.14 -50.56
N GLU A 714 3.54 21.47 -49.83
CA GLU A 714 3.35 21.68 -48.39
C GLU A 714 4.65 21.43 -47.61
N THR A 715 5.38 20.37 -47.96
CA THR A 715 6.69 20.06 -47.35
C THR A 715 7.70 21.18 -47.58
N LEU A 716 7.80 21.73 -48.79
CA LEU A 716 8.71 22.85 -49.08
C LEU A 716 8.30 24.14 -48.40
N GLU A 717 7.00 24.45 -48.35
CA GLU A 717 6.49 25.63 -47.65
C GLU A 717 6.88 25.59 -46.16
N LEU A 718 6.67 24.47 -45.49
CA LEU A 718 7.09 24.28 -44.09
C LEU A 718 8.62 24.28 -43.93
N ALA A 719 9.36 23.69 -44.88
CA ALA A 719 10.83 23.70 -44.84
C ALA A 719 11.39 25.11 -44.90
N PHE A 720 10.88 25.97 -45.79
CA PHE A 720 11.31 27.36 -45.87
C PHE A 720 10.91 28.18 -44.63
N VAL A 721 9.76 27.89 -44.01
CA VAL A 721 9.38 28.52 -42.72
C VAL A 721 10.40 28.20 -41.63
N LEU A 722 10.90 26.97 -41.57
CA LEU A 722 11.92 26.57 -40.59
C LEU A 722 13.31 27.14 -40.94
N LEU A 723 13.71 27.05 -42.21
CA LEU A 723 15.07 27.35 -42.68
C LEU A 723 15.36 28.85 -42.84
N LEU A 724 14.36 29.69 -43.17
CA LEU A 724 14.54 31.12 -43.47
C LEU A 724 14.22 32.04 -42.27
N LYS A 725 14.17 31.51 -41.05
CA LYS A 725 13.99 32.31 -39.83
C LYS A 725 15.23 33.17 -39.54
N HIS A 726 15.16 34.46 -39.92
CA HIS A 726 16.27 35.40 -39.71
C HIS A 726 16.37 35.94 -38.27
N GLU A 727 15.25 36.18 -37.58
CA GLU A 727 15.28 36.76 -36.23
C GLU A 727 15.72 35.75 -35.15
N ARG A 728 15.32 34.48 -35.32
CA ARG A 728 15.63 33.38 -34.40
C ARG A 728 15.81 32.07 -35.18
N PRO A 729 17.04 31.72 -35.58
CA PRO A 729 17.33 30.45 -36.23
C PRO A 729 16.93 29.25 -35.35
N TRP A 730 16.52 28.15 -35.99
CA TRP A 730 16.03 26.93 -35.32
C TRP A 730 17.04 26.34 -34.30
N LEU A 731 16.62 26.10 -33.06
CA LEU A 731 17.45 25.60 -31.94
C LEU A 731 18.70 26.46 -31.64
N ASN A 732 18.65 27.75 -31.92
CA ASN A 732 19.73 28.66 -31.56
C ASN A 732 19.72 28.92 -30.04
N ALA A 733 20.86 28.76 -29.37
CA ALA A 733 20.96 28.94 -27.93
C ALA A 733 21.32 30.40 -27.61
N VAL A 734 20.52 31.06 -26.76
CA VAL A 734 20.74 32.46 -26.35
C VAL A 734 21.59 32.56 -25.06
N GLU A 735 22.05 31.43 -24.52
CA GLU A 735 22.67 31.36 -23.19
C GLU A 735 24.06 32.01 -23.14
N SER A 736 24.23 33.10 -22.39
CA SER A 736 25.56 33.57 -22.00
C SER A 736 26.19 32.54 -21.04
N SER A 737 27.43 32.11 -21.31
CA SER A 737 28.15 31.14 -20.48
C SER A 737 27.97 31.40 -18.98
N PRO A 738 27.56 30.39 -18.17
CA PRO A 738 27.32 30.57 -16.74
C PRO A 738 28.61 30.71 -15.92
N PHE A 739 29.78 30.63 -16.58
CA PHE A 739 31.08 30.53 -15.93
C PHE A 739 31.96 31.76 -16.21
N GLU A 740 32.73 32.18 -15.20
CA GLU A 740 33.75 33.23 -15.34
C GLU A 740 35.05 32.65 -15.93
N SER A 741 35.73 33.42 -16.79
CA SER A 741 36.79 32.98 -17.70
C SER A 741 38.08 32.37 -17.08
N SER A 742 38.14 32.15 -15.77
CA SER A 742 39.36 31.72 -15.05
C SER A 742 39.34 30.27 -14.54
N GLU A 743 38.22 29.55 -14.63
CA GLU A 743 38.10 28.18 -14.12
C GLU A 743 38.38 27.13 -15.22
N LEU A 744 39.08 26.04 -14.86
CA LEU A 744 39.34 24.92 -15.77
C LEU A 744 38.13 24.00 -15.80
N ILE A 745 37.30 24.16 -16.85
CA ILE A 745 36.05 23.42 -17.03
C ILE A 745 36.22 22.39 -18.13
N PHE A 746 35.70 21.19 -17.89
CA PHE A 746 35.61 20.11 -18.87
C PHE A 746 34.18 19.99 -19.39
N LEU A 747 34.06 19.58 -20.64
CA LEU A 747 32.81 19.19 -21.27
C LEU A 747 32.75 17.68 -21.28
N GLU A 748 31.62 17.12 -20.87
CA GLU A 748 31.35 15.69 -20.91
C GLU A 748 30.07 15.43 -21.69
N LEU A 749 30.12 14.46 -22.61
CA LEU A 749 28.96 13.98 -23.36
C LEU A 749 28.93 12.46 -23.26
N HIS A 750 27.80 11.95 -22.81
CA HIS A 750 27.56 10.53 -22.61
C HIS A 750 26.36 10.10 -23.45
N ALA A 751 26.57 9.04 -24.23
CA ALA A 751 25.59 8.50 -25.16
C ALA A 751 25.49 6.99 -24.98
N THR A 752 24.27 6.49 -24.93
CA THR A 752 23.99 5.06 -25.10
C THR A 752 23.34 4.88 -26.46
N ALA A 753 23.83 3.96 -27.28
CA ALA A 753 23.37 3.78 -28.66
C ALA A 753 23.46 2.32 -29.11
N ILE A 754 22.69 1.96 -30.14
CA ILE A 754 22.93 0.75 -30.92
C ILE A 754 23.71 1.10 -32.18
N LEU A 755 24.45 0.13 -32.73
CA LEU A 755 25.10 0.28 -34.03
C LEU A 755 24.18 -0.27 -35.11
N CYS A 756 23.93 0.52 -36.16
CA CYS A 756 23.03 0.15 -37.24
C CYS A 756 23.80 0.09 -38.57
N LEU A 757 23.70 -1.06 -39.25
CA LEU A 757 24.20 -1.22 -40.62
C LEU A 757 23.41 -0.31 -41.58
N PRO A 758 23.94 -0.03 -42.79
CA PRO A 758 23.20 0.68 -43.83
C PRO A 758 21.86 0.03 -44.21
N SER A 759 21.71 -1.29 -43.98
CA SER A 759 20.45 -2.02 -44.17
C SER A 759 19.37 -1.66 -43.14
N GLY A 760 19.73 -0.98 -42.04
CA GLY A 760 18.86 -0.71 -40.90
C GLY A 760 18.87 -1.81 -39.83
N GLU A 761 19.61 -2.89 -40.04
CA GLU A 761 19.78 -3.99 -39.08
C GLU A 761 20.79 -3.63 -37.97
N CYS A 762 20.58 -4.16 -36.77
CA CYS A 762 21.49 -3.96 -35.65
C CYS A 762 22.80 -4.74 -35.85
N MET A 763 23.93 -4.06 -35.69
CA MET A 763 25.26 -4.66 -35.59
C MET A 763 25.58 -4.89 -34.11
N LEU A 764 25.66 -6.15 -33.69
CA LEU A 764 26.01 -6.48 -32.30
C LEU A 764 27.44 -6.00 -31.97
N PRO A 765 27.62 -5.26 -30.87
CA PRO A 765 28.94 -4.78 -30.48
C PRO A 765 29.80 -5.90 -29.88
N ASP A 766 31.09 -5.81 -30.11
CA ASP A 766 32.14 -6.64 -29.54
C ASP A 766 33.34 -5.76 -29.13
N ALA A 767 34.32 -6.33 -28.42
CA ALA A 767 35.48 -5.56 -27.98
C ALA A 767 36.29 -4.95 -29.16
N THR A 768 36.27 -5.63 -30.32
CA THR A 768 36.96 -5.18 -31.53
C THR A 768 36.29 -3.95 -32.13
N SER A 769 34.97 -3.99 -32.28
CA SER A 769 34.16 -2.89 -32.80
C SER A 769 34.16 -1.69 -31.86
N CYS A 770 34.13 -1.90 -30.53
CA CYS A 770 34.31 -0.80 -29.57
C CYS A 770 35.66 -0.11 -29.74
N THR A 771 36.76 -0.89 -29.84
CA THR A 771 38.11 -0.34 -30.05
C THR A 771 38.23 0.39 -31.39
N ALA A 772 37.65 -0.17 -32.45
CA ALA A 772 37.64 0.44 -33.77
C ALA A 772 36.82 1.74 -33.78
N LEU A 773 35.67 1.76 -33.11
CA LEU A 773 34.83 2.94 -32.97
C LEU A 773 35.54 4.05 -32.17
N THR A 774 36.18 3.72 -31.05
CA THR A 774 37.03 4.67 -30.30
C THR A 774 38.09 5.29 -31.21
N SER A 775 38.83 4.47 -31.97
CA SER A 775 39.85 4.97 -32.89
C SER A 775 39.27 5.84 -34.01
N ALA A 776 38.08 5.48 -34.50
CA ALA A 776 37.41 6.23 -35.55
C ALA A 776 36.91 7.59 -35.05
N LEU A 777 36.34 7.66 -33.85
CA LEU A 777 35.93 8.91 -33.20
C LEU A 777 37.13 9.84 -32.96
N TYR A 778 38.27 9.34 -32.48
CA TYR A 778 39.50 10.15 -32.39
C TYR A 778 39.96 10.70 -33.75
N SER A 779 39.72 9.95 -34.84
CA SER A 779 40.14 10.38 -36.18
C SER A 779 39.28 11.48 -36.80
N THR A 780 38.18 11.88 -36.14
CA THR A 780 37.33 12.99 -36.59
C THR A 780 37.90 14.37 -36.26
N VAL A 781 38.93 14.43 -35.41
CA VAL A 781 39.58 15.66 -34.94
C VAL A 781 41.07 15.66 -35.23
N SER A 782 41.70 16.84 -35.21
CA SER A 782 43.14 16.97 -35.45
C SER A 782 43.96 16.47 -34.26
N GLU A 783 45.21 16.04 -34.49
CA GLU A 783 46.12 15.65 -33.40
C GLU A 783 46.40 16.81 -32.42
N GLU A 784 46.39 18.05 -32.92
CA GLU A 784 46.55 19.26 -32.11
C GLU A 784 45.35 19.43 -31.17
N ASP A 785 44.12 19.31 -31.67
CA ASP A 785 42.91 19.40 -30.85
C ASP A 785 42.86 18.31 -29.78
N VAL A 786 43.26 17.08 -30.10
CA VAL A 786 43.29 15.98 -29.11
C VAL A 786 44.21 16.31 -27.93
N LEU A 787 45.39 16.86 -28.21
CA LEU A 787 46.38 17.19 -27.19
C LEU A 787 46.01 18.45 -26.40
N ASP A 788 45.67 19.53 -27.10
CA ASP A 788 45.41 20.84 -26.50
C ASP A 788 44.10 20.85 -25.71
N ARG A 789 43.08 20.14 -26.23
CA ARG A 789 41.77 19.99 -25.56
C ARG A 789 41.74 18.80 -24.61
N GLN A 790 42.81 18.03 -24.48
CA GLN A 790 42.88 16.82 -23.65
C GLN A 790 41.70 15.85 -23.92
N LEU A 791 41.36 15.66 -25.20
CA LEU A 791 40.20 14.86 -25.59
C LEU A 791 40.38 13.40 -25.14
N LYS A 792 39.34 12.87 -24.49
CA LYS A 792 39.20 11.46 -24.17
C LYS A 792 37.92 10.94 -24.80
N VAL A 793 38.06 9.85 -25.53
CA VAL A 793 36.97 9.05 -26.09
C VAL A 793 37.06 7.67 -25.44
N ASP A 794 35.95 7.22 -24.88
CA ASP A 794 35.78 5.87 -24.37
C ASP A 794 34.51 5.24 -24.95
N VAL A 795 34.62 3.98 -25.36
CA VAL A 795 33.51 3.20 -25.93
C VAL A 795 33.54 1.81 -25.33
N GLN A 796 32.44 1.42 -24.71
CA GLN A 796 32.29 0.12 -24.09
C GLN A 796 30.93 -0.50 -24.41
N ILE A 797 30.83 -1.82 -24.30
CA ILE A 797 29.54 -2.52 -24.37
C ILE A 797 28.77 -2.20 -23.08
N SER A 798 27.48 -1.87 -23.20
CA SER A 798 26.68 -1.56 -22.02
C SER A 798 26.56 -2.80 -21.12
N SER A 799 26.71 -2.58 -19.81
CA SER A 799 26.52 -3.63 -18.81
C SER A 799 25.06 -4.04 -18.63
N ARG A 800 24.12 -3.22 -19.11
CA ARG A 800 22.66 -3.41 -18.95
C ARG A 800 22.02 -4.09 -20.15
N ASP A 801 22.49 -3.76 -21.35
CA ASP A 801 22.02 -4.33 -22.60
C ASP A 801 23.22 -4.66 -23.51
N PRO A 802 23.49 -5.95 -23.78
CA PRO A 802 24.62 -6.37 -24.61
C PRO A 802 24.52 -5.91 -26.08
N CYS A 803 23.35 -5.45 -26.54
CA CYS A 803 23.17 -4.90 -27.88
C CYS A 803 23.57 -3.42 -27.98
N CYS A 804 23.71 -2.73 -26.83
CA CYS A 804 24.02 -1.31 -26.77
C CYS A 804 25.51 -1.05 -26.49
N ILE A 805 26.01 0.07 -26.99
CA ILE A 805 27.29 0.67 -26.63
C ILE A 805 27.06 1.91 -25.77
N GLU A 806 28.01 2.18 -24.88
CA GLU A 806 28.14 3.41 -24.12
C GLU A 806 29.35 4.17 -24.63
N VAL A 807 29.12 5.40 -25.10
CA VAL A 807 30.13 6.32 -25.62
C VAL A 807 30.26 7.48 -24.65
N SER A 808 31.46 7.68 -24.11
CA SER A 808 31.79 8.78 -23.21
C SER A 808 32.86 9.65 -23.85
N LEU A 809 32.54 10.93 -24.05
CA LEU A 809 33.48 11.94 -24.56
C LEU A 809 33.77 12.95 -23.46
N ARG A 810 35.04 13.32 -23.30
CA ARG A 810 35.47 14.40 -22.40
C ARG A 810 36.55 15.27 -23.03
N CYS A 811 36.41 16.59 -22.99
CA CYS A 811 37.47 17.52 -23.39
C CYS A 811 37.47 18.79 -22.54
N LEU A 812 38.57 19.54 -22.55
CA LEU A 812 38.67 20.87 -21.94
C LEU A 812 37.76 21.84 -22.73
N ALA A 813 36.97 22.67 -22.04
CA ALA A 813 36.13 23.68 -22.68
C ALA A 813 36.98 24.78 -23.35
N ALA A 814 36.56 25.26 -24.53
CA ALA A 814 37.13 26.43 -25.17
C ALA A 814 36.02 27.39 -25.63
N GLU A 815 36.40 28.61 -26.01
CA GLU A 815 35.47 29.60 -26.53
C GLU A 815 34.74 29.07 -27.77
N GLY A 816 33.40 29.09 -27.76
CA GLY A 816 32.55 28.57 -28.82
C GLY A 816 31.87 27.21 -28.54
N ASP A 817 32.31 26.47 -27.52
CA ASP A 817 31.71 25.18 -27.13
C ASP A 817 30.54 25.32 -26.12
N GLY A 818 29.80 26.43 -26.17
CA GLY A 818 28.87 26.79 -25.09
C GLY A 818 29.58 27.45 -23.90
N TYR A 819 30.83 27.86 -24.11
CA TYR A 819 31.67 28.60 -23.17
C TYR A 819 32.14 29.87 -23.87
N GLY A 820 32.07 31.04 -23.22
CA GLY A 820 32.33 32.33 -23.87
C GLY A 820 31.31 32.73 -24.95
N LEU A 821 31.74 33.53 -25.94
CA LEU A 821 30.89 33.95 -27.07
C LEU A 821 30.78 32.83 -28.11
N HIS A 822 29.55 32.48 -28.51
CA HIS A 822 29.30 31.43 -29.49
C HIS A 822 28.53 31.96 -30.71
N GLU A 823 29.25 32.25 -31.79
CA GLU A 823 28.66 32.79 -33.03
C GLU A 823 28.08 31.68 -33.93
N ALA A 824 28.61 30.44 -33.88
CA ALA A 824 28.27 29.36 -34.82
C ALA A 824 27.03 28.52 -34.43
N ASN A 825 26.76 28.34 -33.13
CA ASN A 825 25.65 27.49 -32.63
C ASN A 825 25.68 26.06 -33.19
N ASP A 826 26.87 25.47 -33.25
CA ASP A 826 27.14 24.17 -33.85
C ASP A 826 27.43 23.08 -32.80
N GLY A 827 27.38 23.44 -31.51
CA GLY A 827 27.61 22.53 -30.39
C GLY A 827 29.10 22.21 -30.14
N GLY A 828 30.01 22.85 -30.88
CA GLY A 828 31.44 22.73 -30.66
C GLY A 828 32.04 21.35 -31.00
N LEU A 829 33.17 21.05 -30.37
CA LEU A 829 34.01 19.88 -30.68
C LEU A 829 33.28 18.55 -30.43
N LEU A 830 32.64 18.39 -29.27
CA LEU A 830 31.99 17.13 -28.89
C LEU A 830 30.78 16.83 -29.79
N ALA A 831 30.00 17.85 -30.15
CA ALA A 831 28.90 17.70 -31.10
C ALA A 831 29.40 17.29 -32.49
N ALA A 832 30.51 17.85 -32.97
CA ALA A 832 31.10 17.48 -34.25
C ALA A 832 31.55 16.01 -34.29
N ILE A 833 32.23 15.54 -33.25
CA ILE A 833 32.68 14.14 -33.11
C ILE A 833 31.47 13.19 -33.15
N MET A 834 30.45 13.47 -32.33
CA MET A 834 29.26 12.63 -32.25
C MET A 834 28.44 12.64 -33.54
N ALA A 835 28.30 13.81 -34.20
CA ALA A 835 27.59 13.94 -35.46
C ALA A 835 28.18 13.03 -36.55
N ALA A 836 29.50 12.87 -36.62
CA ALA A 836 30.15 11.95 -37.56
C ALA A 836 29.74 10.49 -37.34
N GLY A 837 29.58 10.07 -36.08
CA GLY A 837 29.11 8.73 -35.75
C GLY A 837 27.62 8.52 -36.03
N PHE A 838 26.75 9.49 -35.73
CA PHE A 838 25.32 9.38 -36.05
C PHE A 838 25.04 9.37 -37.55
N LYS A 839 25.79 10.15 -38.34
CA LYS A 839 25.67 10.16 -39.81
C LYS A 839 26.26 8.91 -40.48
N GLY A 840 27.02 8.10 -39.74
CA GLY A 840 27.69 6.91 -40.25
C GLY A 840 28.92 7.20 -41.13
N GLU A 841 29.57 8.34 -40.88
CA GLU A 841 30.63 8.92 -41.72
C GLU A 841 32.03 8.82 -41.08
N LEU A 842 32.28 7.71 -40.40
CA LEU A 842 33.53 7.47 -39.69
C LEU A 842 34.59 6.85 -40.61
N ASN A 843 35.60 7.65 -41.01
CA ASN A 843 36.66 7.28 -41.96
C ASN A 843 37.43 5.97 -41.65
N ARG A 844 37.53 5.59 -40.37
CA ARG A 844 38.26 4.40 -39.89
C ARG A 844 37.35 3.30 -39.33
N PHE A 845 36.06 3.38 -39.63
CA PHE A 845 35.08 2.38 -39.23
C PHE A 845 34.43 1.73 -40.46
N GLN A 846 33.45 0.85 -40.24
CA GLN A 846 32.69 0.26 -41.34
C GLN A 846 31.84 1.36 -42.03
N PRO A 847 31.96 1.53 -43.37
CA PRO A 847 31.24 2.59 -44.09
C PRO A 847 29.73 2.48 -43.91
N GLY A 848 29.09 3.61 -43.57
CA GLY A 848 27.63 3.72 -43.44
C GLY A 848 27.06 3.06 -42.17
N VAL A 849 27.89 2.54 -41.27
CA VAL A 849 27.40 2.11 -39.95
C VAL A 849 27.19 3.34 -39.08
N SER A 850 25.94 3.57 -38.69
CA SER A 850 25.51 4.71 -37.88
C SER A 850 25.29 4.29 -36.43
N MET A 851 25.36 5.26 -35.52
CA MET A 851 24.88 5.09 -34.14
C MET A 851 23.42 5.53 -34.07
N GLU A 852 22.53 4.72 -33.51
CA GLU A 852 21.17 5.16 -33.18
C GLU A 852 21.05 5.31 -31.67
N ILE A 853 20.80 6.54 -31.22
CA ILE A 853 20.86 6.91 -29.81
C ILE A 853 19.65 6.36 -29.04
N SER A 854 19.90 5.73 -27.90
CA SER A 854 18.88 5.42 -26.90
C SER A 854 18.80 6.54 -25.88
N ARG A 855 19.94 7.02 -25.37
CA ARG A 855 20.01 8.06 -24.33
C ARG A 855 21.18 9.00 -24.58
N LEU A 856 20.97 10.30 -24.42
CA LEU A 856 22.02 11.32 -24.59
C LEU A 856 21.98 12.35 -23.46
N ASP A 857 23.12 12.56 -22.82
CA ASP A 857 23.29 13.57 -21.77
C ASP A 857 24.62 14.32 -21.98
N ALA A 858 24.65 15.60 -21.63
CA ALA A 858 25.87 16.41 -21.69
C ALA A 858 25.91 17.39 -20.52
N TRP A 859 27.08 17.59 -19.93
CA TRP A 859 27.28 18.46 -18.78
C TRP A 859 28.68 19.08 -18.76
N TYR A 860 28.80 20.16 -18.00
CA TYR A 860 30.07 20.75 -17.60
C TYR A 860 30.56 20.04 -16.34
N SER A 861 31.86 19.71 -16.28
CA SER A 861 32.49 19.08 -15.12
C SER A 861 33.77 19.79 -14.69
N ASP A 862 34.06 19.75 -13.40
CA ASP A 862 35.30 20.30 -12.86
C ASP A 862 36.52 19.38 -13.15
N GLY A 863 37.72 19.83 -12.74
CA GLY A 863 38.93 19.02 -12.82
C GLY A 863 38.90 17.69 -12.04
N ASN A 864 37.97 17.55 -11.08
CA ASN A 864 37.75 16.34 -10.28
C ASN A 864 36.66 15.41 -10.87
N GLY A 865 35.97 15.83 -11.92
CA GLY A 865 34.86 15.09 -12.55
C GLY A 865 33.51 15.24 -11.84
N SER A 866 33.34 16.27 -10.98
CA SER A 866 32.04 16.59 -10.41
C SER A 866 31.19 17.39 -11.41
N VAL A 867 29.90 17.06 -11.51
CA VAL A 867 28.95 17.68 -12.45
C VAL A 867 28.55 19.06 -11.94
N GLU A 868 28.77 20.10 -12.75
CA GLU A 868 28.45 21.49 -12.38
C GLU A 868 27.10 21.96 -12.95
N SER A 869 26.87 21.76 -14.24
CA SER A 869 25.60 22.14 -14.90
C SER A 869 25.39 21.40 -16.21
N THR A 870 24.15 21.37 -16.72
CA THR A 870 23.82 20.71 -18.00
C THR A 870 24.32 21.52 -19.19
N ALA A 871 24.97 20.87 -20.15
CA ALA A 871 25.52 21.48 -21.35
C ALA A 871 24.55 21.35 -22.54
N ALA A 872 23.36 21.94 -22.42
CA ALA A 872 22.30 21.84 -23.43
C ALA A 872 22.74 22.38 -24.81
N TYR A 873 23.64 23.37 -24.84
CA TYR A 873 24.25 23.91 -26.06
C TYR A 873 24.85 22.82 -26.95
N ILE A 874 25.60 21.87 -26.37
CA ILE A 874 26.28 20.80 -27.11
C ILE A 874 25.24 19.93 -27.84
N ILE A 875 24.16 19.57 -27.14
CA ILE A 875 23.12 18.71 -27.71
C ILE A 875 22.26 19.48 -28.74
N ARG A 876 21.92 20.75 -28.49
CA ARG A 876 21.20 21.59 -29.47
C ARG A 876 22.01 21.73 -30.76
N GLY A 877 23.30 22.02 -30.64
CA GLY A 877 24.21 22.13 -31.78
C GLY A 877 24.42 20.79 -32.51
N LEU A 878 24.49 19.68 -31.79
CA LEU A 878 24.49 18.34 -32.37
C LEU A 878 23.21 18.08 -33.19
N CYS A 879 22.04 18.42 -32.65
CA CYS A 879 20.77 18.33 -33.37
C CYS A 879 20.79 19.21 -34.62
N ARG A 880 21.33 20.43 -34.56
CA ARG A 880 21.51 21.30 -35.74
C ARG A 880 22.43 20.68 -36.80
N ARG A 881 23.56 20.10 -36.39
CA ARG A 881 24.51 19.40 -37.29
C ARG A 881 23.88 18.20 -37.98
N CYS A 882 22.91 17.55 -37.34
CA CYS A 882 22.25 16.35 -37.86
C CYS A 882 20.98 16.69 -38.67
N CYS A 883 20.06 17.47 -38.10
CA CYS A 883 18.73 17.73 -38.63
C CYS A 883 18.69 18.76 -39.74
N LEU A 884 19.47 19.86 -39.68
CA LEU A 884 19.38 20.94 -40.68
C LEU A 884 19.91 20.52 -42.06
N PRO A 885 21.11 19.90 -42.18
CA PRO A 885 21.58 19.40 -43.47
C PRO A 885 20.60 18.38 -44.06
N GLU A 886 20.08 17.48 -43.23
CA GLU A 886 19.13 16.46 -43.67
C GLU A 886 17.80 17.07 -44.11
N THR A 887 17.31 18.11 -43.44
CA THR A 887 16.13 18.89 -43.86
C THR A 887 16.33 19.55 -45.23
N ILE A 888 17.53 20.10 -45.48
CA ILE A 888 17.86 20.71 -46.77
C ILE A 888 17.91 19.64 -47.87
N LEU A 889 18.55 18.49 -47.62
CA LEU A 889 18.62 17.38 -48.57
C LEU A 889 17.23 16.83 -48.92
N ARG A 890 16.36 16.66 -47.92
CA ARG A 890 14.95 16.29 -48.10
C ARG A 890 14.18 17.33 -48.92
N SER A 891 14.45 18.60 -48.70
CA SER A 891 13.85 19.71 -49.46
C SER A 891 14.35 19.77 -50.91
N MET A 892 15.62 19.45 -51.15
CA MET A 892 16.14 19.30 -52.52
C MET A 892 15.44 18.15 -53.23
N GLN A 893 15.24 17.00 -52.55
CA GLN A 893 14.54 15.85 -53.10
C GLN A 893 13.08 16.17 -53.50
N ALA A 894 12.34 16.87 -52.61
CA ALA A 894 10.97 17.30 -52.91
C ALA A 894 10.93 18.36 -54.04
N SER A 895 11.94 19.24 -54.13
CA SER A 895 12.03 20.24 -55.20
C SER A 895 12.28 19.61 -56.57
N ILE A 896 13.08 18.55 -56.64
CA ILE A 896 13.33 17.81 -57.89
C ILE A 896 12.05 17.11 -58.35
N SER A 897 11.32 16.43 -57.46
CA SER A 897 10.04 15.78 -57.80
C SER A 897 8.99 16.78 -58.33
N LEU A 898 8.90 17.99 -57.74
CA LEU A 898 8.03 19.05 -58.27
C LEU A 898 8.43 19.54 -59.67
N SER A 899 9.73 19.53 -59.99
CA SER A 899 10.20 19.87 -61.32
C SER A 899 9.77 18.86 -62.37
N GLU A 900 9.78 17.56 -62.04
CA GLU A 900 9.29 16.50 -62.93
C GLU A 900 7.79 16.65 -63.21
N ALA A 901 7.05 17.31 -62.31
CA ALA A 901 5.64 17.68 -62.47
C ALA A 901 5.42 19.02 -63.21
N GLY A 902 6.48 19.71 -63.65
CA GLY A 902 6.42 20.95 -64.43
C GLY A 902 6.40 22.26 -63.62
N GLU A 903 6.74 22.23 -62.32
CA GLU A 903 6.91 23.45 -61.51
C GLU A 903 8.30 24.10 -61.69
N SER A 904 8.39 25.40 -61.41
CA SER A 904 9.65 26.15 -61.47
C SER A 904 10.62 25.74 -60.36
N LEU A 905 11.89 25.55 -60.72
CA LEU A 905 12.99 25.19 -59.80
C LEU A 905 13.53 26.36 -58.94
N ASP A 906 12.78 27.45 -58.79
CA ASP A 906 13.11 28.62 -57.95
C ASP A 906 13.40 28.21 -56.49
N ASN A 907 12.81 27.11 -56.02
CA ASN A 907 13.03 26.58 -54.68
C ASN A 907 14.43 25.94 -54.53
N CYS A 908 14.96 25.24 -55.55
CA CYS A 908 16.34 24.73 -55.51
C CYS A 908 17.33 25.91 -55.40
N ASP A 909 17.11 27.01 -56.13
CA ASP A 909 18.01 28.17 -56.10
C ASP A 909 18.07 28.82 -54.72
N LYS A 910 16.92 28.94 -54.04
CA LYS A 910 16.87 29.46 -52.66
C LYS A 910 17.61 28.56 -51.68
N LEU A 911 17.52 27.24 -51.82
CA LEU A 911 18.24 26.29 -50.98
C LEU A 911 19.75 26.34 -51.23
N ILE A 912 20.17 26.47 -52.50
CA ILE A 912 21.58 26.64 -52.89
C ILE A 912 22.13 27.95 -52.34
N GLU A 913 21.41 29.06 -52.48
CA GLU A 913 21.79 30.36 -51.92
C GLU A 913 21.86 30.31 -50.38
N LEU A 914 20.91 29.64 -49.73
CA LEU A 914 20.90 29.45 -48.28
C LEU A 914 22.15 28.70 -47.82
N VAL A 915 22.54 27.61 -48.50
CA VAL A 915 23.75 26.85 -48.15
C VAL A 915 25.00 27.69 -48.45
N ALA A 916 25.10 28.28 -49.63
CA ALA A 916 26.28 29.04 -50.06
C ALA A 916 26.50 30.36 -49.29
N SER A 917 25.46 30.92 -48.67
CA SER A 917 25.53 32.17 -47.91
C SER A 917 26.42 32.02 -46.67
N SER A 918 27.43 32.89 -46.55
CA SER A 918 28.25 32.98 -45.34
C SER A 918 27.46 33.49 -44.12
N GLU A 919 26.35 34.20 -44.35
CA GLU A 919 25.51 34.76 -43.27
C GLU A 919 24.59 33.70 -42.64
N SER A 920 24.22 32.65 -43.39
CA SER A 920 23.37 31.57 -42.85
C SER A 920 24.16 30.60 -41.98
N GLY A 921 25.46 30.48 -42.23
CA GLY A 921 26.34 29.48 -41.62
C GLY A 921 26.03 28.04 -42.05
N MET A 922 25.00 27.73 -42.84
CA MET A 922 24.53 26.34 -43.01
C MET A 922 25.62 25.37 -43.50
N MET A 923 26.56 25.82 -44.35
CA MET A 923 27.68 25.01 -44.85
C MET A 923 28.54 24.34 -43.77
N HIS A 924 28.74 24.96 -42.59
CA HIS A 924 29.60 24.37 -41.56
C HIS A 924 28.94 23.18 -40.81
N LEU A 925 27.63 23.00 -40.99
CA LEU A 925 26.85 21.90 -40.40
C LEU A 925 26.89 20.63 -41.26
N PHE A 926 27.14 20.78 -42.57
CA PHE A 926 27.25 19.66 -43.49
C PHE A 926 28.49 18.84 -43.19
N SER A 927 28.32 17.53 -43.25
CA SER A 927 29.46 16.62 -43.33
C SER A 927 29.97 16.55 -44.78
N GLN A 928 31.15 15.96 -44.99
CA GLN A 928 31.72 15.83 -46.33
C GLN A 928 30.83 14.99 -47.25
N GLN A 929 30.22 13.91 -46.75
CA GLN A 929 29.37 13.05 -47.56
C GLN A 929 28.03 13.72 -47.87
N GLN A 930 27.41 14.39 -46.90
CA GLN A 930 26.19 15.17 -47.13
C GLN A 930 26.42 16.32 -48.12
N LEU A 931 27.59 16.97 -48.08
CA LEU A 931 27.92 18.00 -49.05
C LEU A 931 28.10 17.41 -50.45
N GLN A 932 28.70 16.22 -50.56
CA GLN A 932 28.80 15.51 -51.84
C GLN A 932 27.42 15.14 -52.38
N GLU A 933 26.51 14.67 -51.52
CA GLU A 933 25.12 14.39 -51.88
C GLU A 933 24.38 15.67 -52.31
N PHE A 934 24.56 16.76 -51.57
CA PHE A 934 23.99 18.06 -51.92
C PHE A 934 24.42 18.54 -53.31
N LEU A 935 25.71 18.40 -53.66
CA LEU A 935 26.23 18.73 -54.98
C LEU A 935 25.66 17.82 -56.10
N ILE A 936 25.28 16.58 -55.77
CA ILE A 936 24.59 15.69 -56.72
C ILE A 936 23.17 16.22 -56.95
N PHE A 937 22.43 16.58 -55.91
CA PHE A 937 21.10 17.19 -56.05
C PHE A 937 21.13 18.54 -56.77
N GLU A 938 22.14 19.39 -56.51
CA GLU A 938 22.34 20.64 -57.26
C GLU A 938 22.49 20.36 -58.76
N ARG A 939 23.29 19.34 -59.12
CA ARG A 939 23.47 18.92 -60.50
C ARG A 939 22.18 18.40 -61.12
N GLU A 940 21.39 17.63 -60.37
CA GLU A 940 20.08 17.14 -60.81
C GLU A 940 19.09 18.29 -61.04
N CYS A 941 18.97 19.24 -60.10
CA CYS A 941 18.17 20.45 -60.30
C CYS A 941 18.61 21.19 -61.59
N PHE A 942 19.92 21.30 -61.86
CA PHE A 942 20.41 21.95 -63.09
C PHE A 942 20.03 21.19 -64.36
N ILE A 943 20.08 19.86 -64.34
CA ILE A 943 19.64 19.02 -65.48
C ILE A 943 18.14 19.21 -65.73
N CYS A 944 17.31 19.14 -64.70
CA CYS A 944 15.86 19.35 -64.82
C CYS A 944 15.51 20.75 -65.36
N LYS A 945 16.26 21.81 -64.99
CA LYS A 945 16.09 23.14 -65.61
C LYS A 945 16.35 23.12 -67.11
N MET A 946 17.42 22.47 -67.55
CA MET A 946 17.75 22.37 -68.97
C MET A 946 16.68 21.61 -69.75
N GLU A 947 16.14 20.53 -69.17
CA GLU A 947 15.06 19.74 -69.79
C GLU A 947 13.76 20.54 -69.92
N LEU A 948 13.37 21.28 -68.87
CA LEU A 948 12.21 22.19 -68.91
C LEU A 948 12.40 23.33 -69.93
N GLU A 949 13.61 23.87 -70.06
CA GLU A 949 13.94 24.90 -71.06
C GLU A 949 13.89 24.32 -72.49
N GLU A 950 14.30 23.06 -72.70
CA GLU A 950 14.21 22.37 -73.99
C GLU A 950 12.75 22.04 -74.37
N GLU A 951 11.91 21.62 -73.44
CA GLU A 951 10.47 21.36 -73.68
C GLU A 951 9.64 22.64 -73.93
N GLN A 952 10.11 23.79 -73.43
CA GLN A 952 9.46 25.09 -73.62
C GLN A 952 9.90 25.83 -74.91
N LEU A 953 10.90 25.31 -75.64
CA LEU A 953 11.24 25.83 -76.97
C LEU A 953 10.09 25.52 -77.95
N PRO A 954 9.63 26.49 -78.76
CA PRO A 954 8.56 26.24 -79.73
C PRO A 954 9.02 25.14 -80.70
N SER A 955 8.22 24.09 -80.84
CA SER A 955 8.38 23.12 -81.91
C SER A 955 8.22 23.84 -83.24
N ASP A 956 9.32 24.09 -83.94
CA ASP A 956 9.29 24.53 -85.34
C ASP A 956 8.77 23.34 -86.19
N ASP A 957 7.47 23.34 -86.46
CA ASP A 957 6.81 22.64 -87.57
C ASP A 957 6.00 23.64 -88.42
#